data_AF-A0A7J5D6S7-F1
#
_entry.id   AF-A0A7J5D6S7-F1
#
_cell.length_a   1.000
_cell.length_b   1.000
_cell.length_c   1.000
_cell.angle_alpha   90.00
_cell.angle_beta   90.00
_cell.angle_gamma   90.00
#
_symmetry.space_group_name_H-M   'P 1'
#
loop_
_entity.id
_entity.type
_entity.pdbx_description
1 polymer ?
#
loop_
_entity_poly.entity_id
_entity_poly.type
_entity_poly.pdbx_seq_one_letter_code
_entity_poly.pdbx_strand_id
1 'polypeptide(L)'
;MTVSGTDGPAENEFRRGRADWLEIRAGDLAAVLEMAGPRLYKLLPTDLGDLTLVAAVTVARVAADEARARSVTETAAWLERLIPQGHLHDLEGAVRELRSRLAASAEPALWSWNAEGWEEMLLWRWRRTQPATDDAARDHAGWRVRWAADVPGPGAVDCPERAPRRHGRRLVTPAEFLAGEPEPLRLLAQAVLDMPGTAAAVQDAVLLREEHLQGAGHLVWLAEQQAWVEQLEAWRRRHQASGSESTRAFLAELSEAFKRYMSLVLQPVVGALSACERALLNDSRHGARRSAADYLDAFLDAQEQPGEEAWWDERLSVEVEQQARERHELGETTWHGMLGTVPVWYRIVTSREERAAALAYSGKPSRSVVTVRTGAQTQSPMFDLFGDLDDESEEWYPEPGVVIDYAPDSAFDLCALLAAAQLGHARLEFITPRADGRFERLRSVRALVREDDTVAWRRWALEVLSELVPDPEDLADSIAREDEDGADENDAADARARFDDRVSSDSGTSAPVARPARDGLPEALLGKVRGLLRKAENSGATEMEARAYLDKATELMAKYGIEQAMLDEDVAEPERPVDRIVDLYPPYVKEGRRLLARIGYEMRCRSVYPGGKDNRHRVHLFGFETDLQATEVLFASLRLQMLEGADRADRLYRPEREDARAYKRSWMLGFIREVTERIGAAQQTARDAAQEEVAADEAPTGGRSVALVLADRTTFVEARLAAEYPKLNKARPTKFKGTGYWRGVADGRDADIGSPAFGEDDQAAQLTY
;
A
#
# COMPACT_ATOMS: atom_id res chain seq x y z
N MET A 1 -25.23 38.81 6.74
CA MET A 1 -26.06 38.06 7.70
C MET A 1 -25.17 37.04 8.39
N THR A 2 -25.07 37.16 9.71
CA THR A 2 -24.20 36.39 10.61
C THR A 2 -24.63 34.92 10.66
N VAL A 3 -23.92 34.03 9.95
CA VAL A 3 -24.01 32.57 10.18
C VAL A 3 -23.20 32.25 11.43
N SER A 4 -23.74 32.63 12.59
CA SER A 4 -23.49 31.90 13.82
C SER A 4 -24.35 30.64 13.72
N GLY A 5 -23.75 29.54 13.30
CA GLY A 5 -24.45 28.29 13.06
C GLY A 5 -23.52 27.14 13.35
N THR A 6 -23.89 26.32 14.33
CA THR A 6 -23.31 25.02 14.64
C THR A 6 -22.94 24.26 13.36
N ASP A 7 -21.74 23.69 13.34
CA ASP A 7 -21.25 22.91 12.21
C ASP A 7 -22.24 21.79 11.84
N GLY A 8 -22.50 21.60 10.54
CA GLY A 8 -23.41 20.57 10.03
C GLY A 8 -22.88 19.15 10.25
N PRO A 9 -23.72 18.11 10.11
CA PRO A 9 -23.31 16.72 10.29
C PRO A 9 -22.14 16.34 9.36
N ALA A 10 -22.22 16.69 8.07
CA ALA A 10 -21.15 16.44 7.10
C ALA A 10 -19.84 17.18 7.44
N GLU A 11 -19.91 18.43 7.92
CA GLU A 11 -18.72 19.18 8.36
C GLU A 11 -18.05 18.50 9.58
N ASN A 12 -18.84 17.97 10.52
CA ASN A 12 -18.32 17.28 11.70
C ASN A 12 -17.71 15.91 11.35
N GLU A 13 -18.37 15.14 10.49
CA GLU A 13 -17.88 13.85 10.01
C GLU A 13 -16.58 14.01 9.22
N PHE A 14 -16.54 14.97 8.29
CA PHE A 14 -15.34 15.31 7.54
C PHE A 14 -14.17 15.66 8.47
N ARG A 15 -14.42 16.55 9.45
CA ARG A 15 -13.39 16.98 10.40
C ARG A 15 -12.87 15.82 11.25
N ARG A 16 -13.76 14.95 11.73
CA ARG A 16 -13.40 13.78 12.52
C ARG A 16 -12.56 12.81 11.71
N GLY A 17 -13.05 12.41 10.52
CA GLY A 17 -12.33 11.49 9.64
C GLY A 17 -10.96 12.03 9.19
N ARG A 18 -10.81 13.35 9.07
CA ARG A 18 -9.50 13.98 8.80
C ARG A 18 -8.58 13.95 10.02
N ALA A 19 -9.10 14.21 11.21
CA ALA A 19 -8.31 14.19 12.44
C ALA A 19 -7.80 12.78 12.78
N ASP A 20 -8.68 11.78 12.69
CA ASP A 20 -8.37 10.38 12.96
C ASP A 20 -7.31 9.85 11.96
N TRP A 21 -7.48 10.16 10.67
CA TRP A 21 -6.51 9.80 9.63
C TRP A 21 -5.12 10.39 9.92
N LEU A 22 -5.03 11.69 10.25
CA LEU A 22 -3.74 12.32 10.55
C LEU A 22 -3.06 11.74 11.78
N GLU A 23 -3.83 11.32 12.78
CA GLU A 23 -3.29 10.67 13.98
C GLU A 23 -2.68 9.30 13.64
N ILE A 24 -3.40 8.48 12.87
CA ILE A 24 -2.90 7.18 12.38
C ILE A 24 -1.62 7.38 11.56
N ARG A 25 -1.63 8.32 10.60
CA ARG A 25 -0.47 8.56 9.71
C ARG A 25 0.72 9.16 10.45
N ALA A 26 0.51 10.00 11.46
CA ALA A 26 1.59 10.44 12.33
C ALA A 26 2.20 9.27 13.11
N GLY A 27 1.37 8.33 13.59
CA GLY A 27 1.82 7.09 14.21
C GLY A 27 2.67 6.22 13.28
N ASP A 28 2.20 5.98 12.05
CA ASP A 28 2.93 5.21 11.04
C ASP A 28 4.31 5.82 10.74
N LEU A 29 4.37 7.13 10.53
CA LEU A 29 5.61 7.84 10.23
C LEU A 29 6.56 7.88 11.43
N ALA A 30 6.04 8.05 12.65
CA ALA A 30 6.84 7.94 13.85
C ALA A 30 7.49 6.54 13.99
N ALA A 31 6.74 5.48 13.68
CA ALA A 31 7.26 4.12 13.68
C ALA A 31 8.35 3.92 12.62
N VAL A 32 8.24 4.56 11.44
CA VAL A 32 9.32 4.57 10.45
C VAL A 32 10.58 5.20 11.04
N LEU A 33 10.48 6.35 11.73
CA LEU A 33 11.64 6.95 12.37
C LEU A 33 12.22 6.08 13.48
N GLU A 34 11.38 5.45 14.30
CA GLU A 34 11.82 4.56 15.37
C GLU A 34 12.60 3.35 14.83
N MET A 35 12.13 2.76 13.72
CA MET A 35 12.80 1.61 13.10
C MET A 35 14.02 2.00 12.26
N ALA A 36 13.90 3.03 11.42
CA ALA A 36 14.94 3.43 10.47
C ALA A 36 16.02 4.29 11.14
N GLY A 37 15.66 5.14 12.10
CA GLY A 37 16.60 6.04 12.79
C GLY A 37 16.47 5.98 14.31
N PRO A 38 16.65 4.80 14.96
CA PRO A 38 16.42 4.64 16.40
C PRO A 38 17.31 5.54 17.27
N ARG A 39 18.50 5.89 16.77
CA ARG A 39 19.39 6.86 17.42
C ARG A 39 18.77 8.25 17.43
N LEU A 40 18.29 8.70 16.27
CA LEU A 40 17.68 10.02 16.13
C LEU A 40 16.37 10.11 16.93
N TYR A 41 15.54 9.06 16.87
CA TYR A 41 14.28 8.97 17.62
C TYR A 41 14.47 9.20 19.13
N LYS A 42 15.50 8.59 19.74
CA LYS A 42 15.81 8.73 21.17
C LYS A 42 16.30 10.13 21.58
N LEU A 43 16.79 10.91 20.62
CA LEU A 43 17.30 12.27 20.87
C LEU A 43 16.23 13.34 20.69
N LEU A 44 15.02 12.98 20.24
CA LEU A 44 13.98 13.96 19.97
C LEU A 44 13.56 14.71 21.25
N PRO A 45 13.33 16.03 21.14
CA PRO A 45 12.87 16.85 22.26
C PRO A 45 11.47 16.45 22.73
N THR A 46 11.25 16.53 24.04
CA THR A 46 9.93 16.36 24.67
C THR A 46 9.20 17.70 24.91
N ASP A 47 9.88 18.84 24.71
CA ASP A 47 9.32 20.19 24.89
C ASP A 47 8.43 20.64 23.72
N LEU A 48 8.42 19.91 22.60
CA LEU A 48 7.63 20.25 21.40
C LEU A 48 6.23 19.61 21.38
N GLY A 49 5.80 19.00 22.49
CA GLY A 49 4.49 18.35 22.64
C GLY A 49 4.55 16.86 22.41
N ASP A 50 3.56 16.32 21.71
CA ASP A 50 3.44 14.88 21.44
C ASP A 50 4.65 14.35 20.64
N LEU A 51 5.38 13.42 21.23
CA LEU A 51 6.59 12.83 20.66
C LEU A 51 6.30 12.11 19.34
N THR A 52 5.13 11.48 19.20
CA THR A 52 4.72 10.80 17.97
C THR A 52 4.65 11.79 16.80
N LEU A 53 4.00 12.94 17.01
CA LEU A 53 3.92 13.97 15.98
C LEU A 53 5.29 14.63 15.69
N VAL A 54 6.12 14.86 16.71
CA VAL A 54 7.49 15.39 16.53
C VAL A 54 8.35 14.42 15.72
N ALA A 55 8.25 13.12 15.97
CA ALA A 55 8.93 12.08 15.21
C ALA A 55 8.47 12.04 13.75
N ALA A 56 7.14 12.09 13.52
CA ALA A 56 6.57 12.12 12.19
C ALA A 56 7.04 13.34 11.37
N VAL A 57 7.02 14.55 11.97
CA VAL A 57 7.53 15.77 11.34
C VAL A 57 9.02 15.62 11.00
N THR A 58 9.82 15.08 11.93
CA THR A 58 11.27 14.93 11.75
C THR A 58 11.59 14.04 10.56
N VAL A 59 10.97 12.86 10.45
CA VAL A 59 11.26 11.94 9.33
C VAL A 59 10.76 12.46 7.99
N ALA A 60 9.55 13.05 7.94
CA ALA A 60 9.02 13.66 6.73
C ALA A 60 9.91 14.79 6.21
N ARG A 61 10.47 15.56 7.14
CA ARG A 61 11.40 16.64 6.83
C ARG A 61 12.76 16.15 6.35
N VAL A 62 13.32 15.10 6.95
CA VAL A 62 14.57 14.50 6.47
C VAL A 62 14.41 13.98 5.03
N ALA A 63 13.27 13.35 4.72
CA ALA A 63 12.91 12.94 3.37
C ALA A 63 12.72 14.15 2.42
N ALA A 64 12.06 15.21 2.89
CA ALA A 64 11.88 16.44 2.12
C ALA A 64 13.22 17.17 1.84
N ASP A 65 14.17 17.13 2.78
CA ASP A 65 15.51 17.67 2.58
C ASP A 65 16.28 16.90 1.51
N GLU A 66 16.11 15.58 1.46
CA GLU A 66 16.66 14.76 0.38
C GLU A 66 16.04 15.15 -0.98
N ALA A 67 14.71 15.30 -1.04
CA ALA A 67 14.01 15.79 -2.23
C ALA A 67 14.50 17.18 -2.68
N ARG A 68 14.86 18.05 -1.73
CA ARG A 68 15.44 19.38 -2.00
C ARG A 68 16.92 19.36 -2.37
N ALA A 69 17.51 18.17 -2.54
CA ALA A 69 18.94 17.96 -2.78
C ALA A 69 19.86 18.57 -1.70
N ARG A 70 19.37 18.69 -0.45
CA ARG A 70 20.16 19.18 0.69
C ARG A 70 21.20 18.16 1.13
N SER A 71 22.35 18.67 1.52
CA SER A 71 23.46 17.87 2.03
C SER A 71 23.10 17.20 3.38
N VAL A 72 23.83 16.16 3.75
CA VAL A 72 23.71 15.53 5.07
C VAL A 72 24.07 16.54 6.16
N THR A 73 25.16 17.28 5.98
CA THR A 73 25.59 18.34 6.90
C THR A 73 24.53 19.43 7.09
N GLU A 74 23.85 19.86 6.02
CA GLU A 74 22.75 20.84 6.12
C GLU A 74 21.56 20.31 6.93
N THR A 75 21.25 19.02 6.77
CA THR A 75 20.18 18.34 7.52
C THR A 75 20.56 18.20 9.00
N ALA A 76 21.80 17.78 9.28
CA ALA A 76 22.33 17.69 10.63
C ALA A 76 22.30 19.06 11.34
N ALA A 77 22.63 20.15 10.66
CA ALA A 77 22.67 21.49 11.24
C ALA A 77 21.32 22.02 11.76
N TRP A 78 20.18 21.63 11.17
CA TRP A 78 18.88 21.97 11.78
C TRP A 78 18.46 20.96 12.86
N LEU A 79 18.87 19.70 12.76
CA LEU A 79 18.68 18.72 13.84
C LEU A 79 19.44 19.12 15.12
N GLU A 80 20.66 19.67 15.01
CA GLU A 80 21.40 20.25 16.14
C GLU A 80 20.62 21.38 16.83
N ARG A 81 19.87 22.16 16.06
CA ARG A 81 19.01 23.24 16.57
C ARG A 81 17.72 22.70 17.18
N LEU A 82 17.22 21.56 16.73
CA LEU A 82 16.01 20.92 17.26
C LEU A 82 16.32 20.16 18.56
N ILE A 83 17.42 19.40 18.57
CA ILE A 83 17.79 18.46 19.63
C ILE A 83 18.53 19.18 20.75
N PRO A 84 18.11 19.05 22.01
CA PRO A 84 18.86 19.55 23.16
C PRO A 84 20.28 18.98 23.19
N GLN A 85 21.30 19.85 23.24
CA GLN A 85 22.71 19.44 23.19
C GLN A 85 23.08 18.62 21.94
N GLY A 86 22.39 18.84 20.81
CA GLY A 86 22.59 18.08 19.56
C GLY A 86 24.04 18.00 19.08
N HIS A 87 24.83 19.06 19.31
CA HIS A 87 26.25 19.13 18.95
C HIS A 87 27.15 18.08 19.63
N LEU A 88 26.66 17.39 20.67
CA LEU A 88 27.38 16.30 21.35
C LEU A 88 27.18 14.94 20.67
N HIS A 89 26.29 14.86 19.67
CA HIS A 89 25.91 13.63 19.00
C HIS A 89 26.39 13.61 17.54
N ASP A 90 26.71 12.43 17.02
CA ASP A 90 27.00 12.22 15.59
C ASP A 90 25.69 12.24 14.78
N LEU A 91 25.19 13.45 14.52
CA LEU A 91 23.94 13.65 13.78
C LEU A 91 24.13 13.43 12.28
N GLU A 92 25.31 13.71 11.72
CA GLU A 92 25.58 13.40 10.31
C GLU A 92 25.54 11.89 10.04
N GLY A 93 26.14 11.08 10.93
CA GLY A 93 26.03 9.63 10.89
C GLY A 93 24.59 9.15 11.03
N ALA A 94 23.83 9.72 11.98
CA ALA A 94 22.42 9.38 12.15
C ALA A 94 21.55 9.74 10.92
N VAL A 95 21.83 10.86 10.25
CA VAL A 95 21.13 11.26 9.02
C VAL A 95 21.50 10.34 7.86
N ARG A 96 22.77 9.95 7.70
CA ARG A 96 23.18 8.97 6.66
C ARG A 96 22.51 7.62 6.87
N GLU A 97 22.51 7.12 8.11
CA GLU A 97 21.82 5.87 8.49
C GLU A 97 20.32 5.97 8.19
N LEU A 98 19.69 7.10 8.51
CA LEU A 98 18.26 7.30 8.25
C LEU A 98 17.97 7.36 6.76
N ARG A 99 18.67 8.20 5.98
CA ARG A 99 18.43 8.33 4.53
C ARG A 99 18.62 7.01 3.77
N SER A 100 19.64 6.21 4.13
CA SER A 100 19.84 4.89 3.51
C SER A 100 18.68 3.92 3.73
N ARG A 101 18.10 3.95 4.94
CA ARG A 101 16.93 3.12 5.25
C ARG A 101 15.63 3.71 4.73
N LEU A 102 15.55 5.03 4.52
CA LEU A 102 14.41 5.67 3.89
C LEU A 102 14.35 5.39 2.39
N ALA A 103 15.48 5.30 1.70
CA ALA A 103 15.52 4.80 0.33
C ALA A 103 14.91 3.39 0.25
N ALA A 104 15.29 2.52 1.19
CA ALA A 104 14.69 1.18 1.33
C ALA A 104 13.27 1.16 1.94
N SER A 105 12.69 2.31 2.29
CA SER A 105 11.38 2.39 2.93
C SER A 105 10.25 2.30 1.91
N ALA A 106 9.29 1.43 2.20
CA ALA A 106 8.07 1.26 1.42
C ALA A 106 7.00 2.34 1.70
N GLU A 107 7.30 3.36 2.50
CA GLU A 107 6.32 4.36 2.97
C GLU A 107 6.12 5.48 1.92
N PRO A 108 4.98 5.53 1.21
CA PRO A 108 4.78 6.45 0.10
C PRO A 108 4.79 7.93 0.49
N ALA A 109 4.45 8.24 1.75
CA ALA A 109 4.50 9.61 2.26
C ALA A 109 5.94 10.19 2.29
N LEU A 110 6.95 9.33 2.30
CA LEU A 110 8.37 9.71 2.38
C LEU A 110 9.09 9.67 1.04
N TRP A 111 8.41 9.30 -0.05
CA TRP A 111 8.98 9.41 -1.39
C TRP A 111 9.19 10.88 -1.75
N SER A 112 10.23 11.18 -2.54
CA SER A 112 10.69 12.53 -2.83
C SER A 112 9.57 13.47 -3.32
N TRP A 113 8.70 12.98 -4.20
CA TRP A 113 7.59 13.74 -4.78
C TRP A 113 6.37 13.90 -3.85
N ASN A 114 6.38 13.25 -2.69
CA ASN A 114 5.34 13.38 -1.66
C ASN A 114 5.84 14.07 -0.38
N ALA A 115 7.13 13.92 -0.06
CA ALA A 115 7.72 14.27 1.22
C ALA A 115 7.54 15.75 1.60
N GLU A 116 7.72 16.68 0.65
CA GLU A 116 7.51 18.12 0.92
C GLU A 116 6.06 18.43 1.33
N GLY A 117 5.07 17.80 0.69
CA GLY A 117 3.66 17.99 1.02
C GLY A 117 3.27 17.39 2.37
N TRP A 118 3.92 16.29 2.78
CA TRP A 118 3.74 15.69 4.10
C TRP A 118 4.45 16.48 5.20
N GLU A 119 5.64 17.03 4.96
CA GLU A 119 6.31 17.95 5.87
C GLU A 119 5.39 19.14 6.18
N GLU A 120 4.84 19.80 5.15
CA GLU A 120 3.93 20.94 5.29
C GLU A 120 2.69 20.55 6.13
N MET A 121 2.06 19.42 5.80
CA MET A 121 0.87 18.93 6.49
C MET A 121 1.14 18.62 7.97
N LEU A 122 2.25 17.96 8.28
CA LEU A 122 2.60 17.58 9.65
C LEU A 122 3.03 18.79 10.48
N LEU A 123 3.77 19.74 9.91
CA LEU A 123 4.08 21.02 10.56
C LEU A 123 2.81 21.84 10.84
N TRP A 124 1.87 21.83 9.90
CA TRP A 124 0.54 22.42 10.12
C TRP A 124 -0.20 21.75 11.29
N ARG A 125 -0.25 20.40 11.30
CA ARG A 125 -0.89 19.63 12.37
C ARG A 125 -0.23 19.87 13.71
N TRP A 126 1.10 19.93 13.75
CA TRP A 126 1.89 20.22 14.94
C TRP A 126 1.62 21.63 15.47
N ARG A 127 1.57 22.64 14.59
CA ARG A 127 1.21 24.01 14.98
C ARG A 127 -0.17 24.08 15.64
N ARG A 128 -1.13 23.29 15.15
CA ARG A 128 -2.49 23.22 15.69
C ARG A 128 -2.57 22.58 17.09
N THR A 129 -1.59 21.76 17.47
CA THR A 129 -1.53 21.18 18.82
C THR A 129 -0.80 22.08 19.81
N GLN A 130 -0.11 23.12 19.34
CA GLN A 130 0.55 24.08 20.23
C GLN A 130 -0.47 24.95 20.98
N PRO A 131 -0.21 25.29 22.25
CA PRO A 131 -1.08 26.16 23.01
C PRO A 131 -1.17 27.54 22.36
N ALA A 132 -2.36 28.12 22.33
CA ALA A 132 -2.54 29.50 21.88
C ALA A 132 -1.91 30.46 22.91
N THR A 133 -1.00 31.32 22.46
CA THR A 133 -0.47 32.43 23.27
C THR A 133 -1.02 33.78 22.80
N ASP A 134 -0.79 34.82 23.61
CA ASP A 134 -1.19 36.19 23.29
C ASP A 134 -0.38 36.82 22.13
N ASP A 135 0.75 36.22 21.72
CA ASP A 135 1.63 36.72 20.65
C ASP A 135 1.94 35.63 19.62
N ALA A 136 0.93 35.29 18.81
CA ALA A 136 1.04 34.26 17.78
C ALA A 136 2.16 34.56 16.75
N ALA A 137 2.50 35.82 16.50
CA ALA A 137 3.57 36.18 15.56
C ALA A 137 4.95 35.81 16.11
N ARG A 138 5.20 36.08 17.39
CA ARG A 138 6.43 35.65 18.08
C ARG A 138 6.55 34.13 18.10
N ASP A 139 5.45 33.43 18.37
CA ASP A 139 5.44 31.97 18.39
C ASP A 139 5.79 31.38 17.02
N HIS A 140 5.14 31.87 15.95
CA HIS A 140 5.45 31.41 14.58
C HIS A 140 6.91 31.68 14.21
N ALA A 141 7.47 32.84 14.59
CA ALA A 141 8.89 33.13 14.38
C ALA A 141 9.79 32.16 15.16
N GLY A 142 9.47 31.87 16.43
CA GLY A 142 10.19 30.90 17.26
C GLY A 142 10.15 29.49 16.68
N TRP A 143 8.97 29.03 16.23
CA TRP A 143 8.81 27.72 15.59
C TRP A 143 9.58 27.62 14.29
N ARG A 144 9.54 28.66 13.45
CA ARG A 144 10.32 28.71 12.20
C ARG A 144 11.82 28.61 12.46
N VAL A 145 12.33 29.25 13.51
CA VAL A 145 13.74 29.14 13.90
C VAL A 145 14.06 27.75 14.43
N ARG A 146 13.20 27.19 15.29
CA ARG A 146 13.41 25.90 15.96
C ARG A 146 13.38 24.73 14.98
N TRP A 147 12.42 24.71 14.07
CA TRP A 147 12.32 23.71 13.01
C TRP A 147 13.24 24.03 11.82
N ALA A 148 13.62 25.29 11.63
CA ALA A 148 14.30 25.78 10.41
C ALA A 148 13.51 25.55 9.10
N ALA A 149 12.18 25.44 9.14
CA ALA A 149 11.33 25.57 7.94
C ALA A 149 10.23 26.59 8.17
N ASP A 150 9.53 26.89 7.08
CA ASP A 150 8.28 27.61 7.16
C ASP A 150 7.21 26.73 7.81
N VAL A 151 6.58 27.27 8.86
CA VAL A 151 5.47 26.60 9.55
C VAL A 151 4.20 27.25 9.03
N PRO A 152 3.29 26.52 8.36
CA PRO A 152 2.11 27.10 7.74
C PRO A 152 1.27 27.89 8.76
N GLY A 153 1.02 29.16 8.45
CA GLY A 153 0.14 30.03 9.24
C GLY A 153 -1.34 29.66 9.12
N PRO A 154 -2.23 30.26 9.93
CA PRO A 154 -3.66 29.96 9.89
C PRO A 154 -4.26 30.21 8.50
N GLY A 155 -5.06 29.27 7.98
CA GLY A 155 -5.51 29.31 6.59
C GLY A 155 -6.67 28.37 6.26
N ALA A 156 -7.03 28.29 4.98
CA ALA A 156 -8.14 27.44 4.52
C ALA A 156 -7.89 25.95 4.81
N VAL A 157 -6.63 25.52 4.83
CA VAL A 157 -6.18 24.17 5.20
C VAL A 157 -6.55 23.80 6.65
N ASP A 158 -6.83 24.79 7.52
CA ASP A 158 -7.26 24.51 8.89
C ASP A 158 -8.65 23.88 8.96
N CYS A 159 -9.55 24.35 8.10
CA CYS A 159 -10.96 24.00 8.10
C CYS A 159 -11.48 23.91 6.65
N PRO A 160 -10.96 22.98 5.83
CA PRO A 160 -11.39 22.83 4.43
C PRO A 160 -12.90 22.59 4.32
N GLU A 161 -13.52 21.93 5.31
CA GLU A 161 -14.97 21.71 5.39
C GLU A 161 -15.79 23.01 5.46
N ARG A 162 -15.16 24.12 5.88
CA ARG A 162 -15.79 25.45 5.97
C ARG A 162 -15.59 26.28 4.71
N ALA A 163 -14.78 25.83 3.74
CA ALA A 163 -14.51 26.57 2.51
C ALA A 163 -15.79 26.95 1.71
N PRO A 164 -16.86 26.11 1.63
CA PRO A 164 -18.11 26.47 0.96
C PRO A 164 -18.81 27.70 1.53
N ARG A 165 -18.51 28.08 2.79
CA ARG A 165 -19.14 29.24 3.46
C ARG A 165 -18.78 30.56 2.79
N ARG A 166 -17.65 30.62 2.08
CA ARG A 166 -17.27 31.77 1.23
C ARG A 166 -18.29 32.02 0.11
N HIS A 167 -19.00 30.98 -0.30
CA HIS A 167 -20.07 31.03 -1.30
C HIS A 167 -21.48 30.97 -0.67
N GLY A 168 -21.60 31.20 0.65
CA GLY A 168 -22.87 31.12 1.36
C GLY A 168 -23.46 29.71 1.46
N ARG A 169 -22.63 28.67 1.29
CA ARG A 169 -23.02 27.26 1.38
C ARG A 169 -22.37 26.56 2.58
N ARG A 170 -22.94 25.44 3.00
CA ARG A 170 -22.30 24.49 3.93
C ARG A 170 -21.84 23.27 3.16
N LEU A 171 -20.94 22.48 3.75
CA LEU A 171 -20.66 21.14 3.24
C LEU A 171 -21.91 20.27 3.41
N VAL A 172 -22.40 19.73 2.30
CA VAL A 172 -23.64 18.94 2.22
C VAL A 172 -23.49 17.87 1.14
N THR A 173 -24.29 16.81 1.21
CA THR A 173 -24.34 15.78 0.16
C THR A 173 -25.09 16.29 -1.09
N PRO A 174 -24.97 15.61 -2.25
CA PRO A 174 -25.77 15.92 -3.43
C PRO A 174 -27.28 15.87 -3.15
N ALA A 175 -27.73 14.88 -2.35
CA ALA A 175 -29.14 14.73 -1.98
C ALA A 175 -29.65 15.94 -1.18
N GLU A 176 -28.88 16.38 -0.18
CA GLU A 176 -29.19 17.56 0.64
C GLU A 176 -29.16 18.86 -0.18
N PHE A 177 -28.23 18.98 -1.13
CA PHE A 177 -28.15 20.15 -2.01
C PHE A 177 -29.37 20.24 -2.93
N LEU A 178 -29.77 19.12 -3.54
CA LEU A 178 -30.88 19.05 -4.50
C LEU A 178 -32.24 19.12 -3.82
N ALA A 179 -32.33 18.87 -2.52
CA ALA A 179 -33.55 19.11 -1.75
C ALA A 179 -34.02 20.59 -1.80
N GLY A 180 -33.11 21.53 -2.09
CA GLY A 180 -33.43 22.95 -2.28
C GLY A 180 -33.83 23.36 -3.69
N GLU A 181 -33.80 22.44 -4.67
CA GLU A 181 -34.17 22.71 -6.06
C GLU A 181 -35.69 22.55 -6.30
N PRO A 182 -36.24 23.10 -7.41
CA PRO A 182 -37.67 22.98 -7.73
C PRO A 182 -38.16 21.52 -7.75
N GLU A 183 -39.42 21.31 -7.36
CA GLU A 183 -40.01 19.98 -7.16
C GLU A 183 -39.77 18.97 -8.30
N PRO A 184 -39.97 19.31 -9.59
CA PRO A 184 -39.70 18.36 -10.67
C PRO A 184 -38.26 17.87 -10.69
N LEU A 185 -37.31 18.79 -10.48
CA LEU A 185 -35.88 18.50 -10.49
C LEU A 185 -35.47 17.68 -9.26
N ARG A 186 -36.03 18.03 -8.09
CA ARG A 186 -35.82 17.32 -6.83
C ARG A 186 -36.29 15.87 -6.89
N LEU A 187 -37.49 15.62 -7.41
CA LEU A 187 -38.05 14.27 -7.53
C LEU A 187 -37.24 13.41 -8.53
N LEU A 188 -36.82 13.99 -9.66
CA LEU A 188 -35.96 13.29 -10.61
C LEU A 188 -34.61 12.96 -9.97
N ALA A 189 -33.96 13.93 -9.33
CA ALA A 189 -32.68 13.72 -8.66
C ALA A 189 -32.77 12.60 -7.63
N GLN A 190 -33.81 12.61 -6.78
CA GLN A 190 -34.04 11.58 -5.78
C GLN A 190 -34.22 10.20 -6.43
N ALA A 191 -35.07 10.09 -7.45
CA ALA A 191 -35.27 8.84 -8.17
C ALA A 191 -33.97 8.29 -8.77
N VAL A 192 -33.09 9.16 -9.29
CA VAL A 192 -31.81 8.73 -9.87
C VAL A 192 -30.81 8.28 -8.81
N LEU A 193 -30.76 8.99 -7.68
CA LEU A 193 -29.90 8.65 -6.54
C LEU A 193 -30.32 7.33 -5.87
N ASP A 194 -31.63 7.06 -5.82
CA ASP A 194 -32.18 5.85 -5.20
C ASP A 194 -32.13 4.60 -6.11
N MET A 195 -31.72 4.72 -7.37
CA MET A 195 -31.61 3.57 -8.26
C MET A 195 -30.50 2.60 -7.81
N PRO A 196 -30.78 1.30 -7.60
CA PRO A 196 -29.79 0.33 -7.13
C PRO A 196 -28.54 0.24 -8.00
N GLY A 197 -28.69 0.36 -9.32
CA GLY A 197 -27.56 0.33 -10.25
C GLY A 197 -26.67 1.58 -10.15
N THR A 198 -27.22 2.76 -9.82
CA THR A 198 -26.42 3.97 -9.60
C THR A 198 -25.63 3.85 -8.30
N ALA A 199 -26.29 3.43 -7.22
CA ALA A 199 -25.65 3.26 -5.91
C ALA A 199 -24.52 2.22 -5.96
N ALA A 200 -24.75 1.07 -6.62
CA ALA A 200 -23.72 0.05 -6.81
C ALA A 200 -22.52 0.58 -7.62
N ALA A 201 -22.77 1.33 -8.70
CA ALA A 201 -21.71 1.93 -9.51
C ALA A 201 -20.90 3.00 -8.75
N VAL A 202 -21.54 3.75 -7.85
CA VAL A 202 -20.82 4.66 -6.94
C VAL A 202 -19.97 3.88 -5.95
N GLN A 203 -20.49 2.81 -5.36
CA GLN A 203 -19.73 1.96 -4.44
C GLN A 203 -18.52 1.31 -5.14
N ASP A 204 -18.66 0.81 -6.38
CA ASP A 204 -17.52 0.33 -7.18
C ASP A 204 -16.48 1.43 -7.37
N ALA A 205 -16.94 2.63 -7.77
CA ALA A 205 -16.05 3.76 -8.00
C ALA A 205 -15.32 4.22 -6.72
N VAL A 206 -15.98 4.22 -5.57
CA VAL A 206 -15.38 4.58 -4.28
C VAL A 206 -14.39 3.52 -3.83
N LEU A 207 -14.75 2.24 -3.93
CA LEU A 207 -13.89 1.14 -3.53
C LEU A 207 -12.55 1.14 -4.29
N LEU A 208 -12.59 1.41 -5.60
CA LEU A 208 -11.37 1.53 -6.41
C LEU A 208 -10.49 2.71 -6.01
N ARG A 209 -11.07 3.70 -5.35
CA ARG A 209 -10.39 4.91 -4.89
C ARG A 209 -9.85 4.77 -3.48
N GLU A 210 -10.57 4.07 -2.60
CA GLU A 210 -10.26 3.93 -1.17
C GLU A 210 -8.82 3.51 -0.91
N GLU A 211 -8.30 2.64 -1.77
CA GLU A 211 -6.94 2.17 -1.66
C GLU A 211 -5.89 3.27 -1.88
N HIS A 212 -6.05 4.10 -2.91
CA HIS A 212 -5.17 5.25 -3.16
C HIS A 212 -5.34 6.35 -2.11
N LEU A 213 -6.46 6.35 -1.38
CA LEU A 213 -6.78 7.34 -0.35
C LEU A 213 -6.17 7.03 1.02
N GLN A 214 -5.41 5.94 1.18
CA GLN A 214 -4.66 5.62 2.41
C GLN A 214 -5.52 5.67 3.69
N GLY A 215 -6.77 5.18 3.61
CA GLY A 215 -7.70 5.17 4.75
C GLY A 215 -8.21 6.56 5.17
N ALA A 216 -8.01 7.60 4.36
CA ALA A 216 -8.47 8.95 4.64
C ALA A 216 -9.99 9.08 4.49
N GLY A 217 -10.75 8.80 5.56
CA GLY A 217 -12.22 8.79 5.53
C GLY A 217 -12.87 10.08 4.99
N HIS A 218 -12.27 11.24 5.25
CA HIS A 218 -12.72 12.52 4.71
C HIS A 218 -12.50 12.66 3.18
N LEU A 219 -11.45 12.05 2.63
CA LEU A 219 -11.23 11.99 1.18
C LEU A 219 -12.11 10.91 0.54
N VAL A 220 -12.37 9.80 1.23
CA VAL A 220 -13.34 8.77 0.79
C VAL A 220 -14.71 9.40 0.65
N TRP A 221 -15.13 10.19 1.64
CA TRP A 221 -16.37 10.97 1.57
C TRP A 221 -16.41 11.90 0.36
N LEU A 222 -15.33 12.65 0.08
CA LEU A 222 -15.25 13.51 -1.12
C LEU A 222 -15.26 12.70 -2.43
N ALA A 223 -14.58 11.56 -2.45
CA ALA A 223 -14.52 10.66 -3.59
C ALA A 223 -15.91 10.10 -3.91
N GLU A 224 -16.67 9.72 -2.88
CA GLU A 224 -18.06 9.32 -3.01
C GLU A 224 -18.92 10.45 -3.58
N GLN A 225 -18.80 11.67 -3.06
CA GLN A 225 -19.57 12.79 -3.58
C GLN A 225 -19.21 13.11 -5.04
N GLN A 226 -17.94 12.99 -5.43
CA GLN A 226 -17.51 13.13 -6.83
C GLN A 226 -18.08 12.00 -7.71
N ALA A 227 -18.03 10.76 -7.23
CA ALA A 227 -18.56 9.60 -7.94
C ALA A 227 -20.08 9.73 -8.18
N TRP A 228 -20.85 10.24 -7.22
CA TRP A 228 -22.27 10.54 -7.43
C TRP A 228 -22.51 11.52 -8.58
N VAL A 229 -21.71 12.59 -8.68
CA VAL A 229 -21.80 13.56 -9.78
C VAL A 229 -21.47 12.88 -11.11
N GLU A 230 -20.39 12.11 -11.15
CA GLU A 230 -19.93 11.41 -12.37
C GLU A 230 -20.96 10.39 -12.86
N GLN A 231 -21.49 9.55 -11.97
CA GLN A 231 -22.48 8.53 -12.33
C GLN A 231 -23.80 9.14 -12.81
N LEU A 232 -24.20 10.26 -12.22
CA LEU A 232 -25.39 10.97 -12.67
C LEU A 232 -25.17 11.66 -14.02
N GLU A 233 -23.99 12.24 -14.28
CA GLU A 233 -23.65 12.75 -15.60
C GLU A 233 -23.62 11.62 -16.65
N ALA A 234 -23.08 10.46 -16.30
CA ALA A 234 -23.10 9.28 -17.17
C ALA A 234 -24.54 8.79 -17.45
N TRP A 235 -25.39 8.77 -16.42
CA TRP A 235 -26.82 8.47 -16.56
C TRP A 235 -27.52 9.48 -17.47
N ARG A 236 -27.26 10.78 -17.30
CA ARG A 236 -27.79 11.86 -18.14
C ARG A 236 -27.40 11.66 -19.60
N ARG A 237 -26.13 11.39 -19.89
CA ARG A 237 -25.61 11.18 -21.26
C ARG A 237 -26.32 10.00 -21.95
N ARG A 238 -26.56 8.89 -21.22
CA ARG A 238 -27.31 7.73 -21.74
C ARG A 238 -28.75 8.08 -22.11
N HIS A 239 -29.46 8.81 -21.25
CA HIS A 239 -30.88 9.17 -21.48
C HIS A 239 -31.06 10.33 -22.46
N GLN A 240 -30.05 11.19 -22.62
CA GLN A 240 -30.07 12.26 -23.61
C GLN A 240 -30.02 11.74 -25.05
N ALA A 241 -29.39 10.58 -25.28
CA ALA A 241 -29.27 9.97 -26.61
C ALA A 241 -30.60 9.45 -27.15
N SER A 242 -31.53 9.06 -26.29
CA SER A 242 -32.84 8.50 -26.63
C SER A 242 -34.03 9.43 -26.33
N GLY A 243 -33.78 10.59 -25.72
CA GLY A 243 -34.82 11.49 -25.23
C GLY A 243 -35.35 12.52 -26.25
N SER A 244 -36.61 12.94 -26.06
CA SER A 244 -37.21 14.07 -26.79
C SER A 244 -36.49 15.39 -26.47
N GLU A 245 -36.74 16.45 -27.26
CA GLU A 245 -36.15 17.78 -27.02
C GLU A 245 -36.49 18.34 -25.63
N SER A 246 -37.73 18.15 -25.16
CA SER A 246 -38.14 18.53 -23.81
C SER A 246 -37.39 17.75 -22.73
N THR A 247 -37.16 16.45 -22.94
CA THR A 247 -36.33 15.62 -22.04
C THR A 247 -34.88 16.11 -22.03
N ARG A 248 -34.32 16.48 -23.18
CA ARG A 248 -32.97 17.02 -23.28
C ARG A 248 -32.83 18.35 -22.52
N ALA A 249 -33.81 19.25 -22.63
CA ALA A 249 -33.82 20.52 -21.90
C ALA A 249 -33.90 20.30 -20.38
N PHE A 250 -34.80 19.43 -19.92
CA PHE A 250 -34.94 19.11 -18.50
C PHE A 250 -33.69 18.44 -17.90
N LEU A 251 -33.06 17.52 -18.64
CA LEU A 251 -31.78 16.90 -18.24
C LEU A 251 -30.62 17.90 -18.20
N ALA A 252 -30.68 18.99 -18.98
CA ALA A 252 -29.68 20.06 -18.91
C ALA A 252 -29.80 20.88 -17.62
N GLU A 253 -31.03 21.13 -17.12
CA GLU A 253 -31.25 21.78 -15.82
C GLU A 253 -30.66 20.97 -14.67
N LEU A 254 -30.81 19.64 -14.70
CA LEU A 254 -30.18 18.74 -13.73
C LEU A 254 -28.66 18.85 -13.78
N SER A 255 -28.08 18.82 -14.99
CA SER A 255 -26.63 18.99 -15.17
C SER A 255 -26.14 20.33 -14.61
N GLU A 256 -26.92 21.41 -14.74
CA GLU A 256 -26.56 22.72 -14.22
C GLU A 256 -26.66 22.78 -12.68
N ALA A 257 -27.64 22.11 -12.07
CA ALA A 257 -27.70 21.97 -10.62
C ALA A 257 -26.45 21.24 -10.07
N PHE A 258 -25.99 20.18 -10.73
CA PHE A 258 -24.78 19.46 -10.34
C PHE A 258 -23.49 20.26 -10.55
N LYS A 259 -23.38 21.05 -11.63
CA LYS A 259 -22.26 21.98 -11.81
C LYS A 259 -22.22 23.04 -10.71
N ARG A 260 -23.38 23.56 -10.30
CA ARG A 260 -23.50 24.49 -9.15
C ARG A 260 -23.07 23.81 -7.86
N TYR A 261 -23.50 22.58 -7.61
CA TYR A 261 -23.03 21.79 -6.46
C TYR A 261 -21.50 21.63 -6.47
N MET A 262 -20.93 21.22 -7.60
CA MET A 262 -19.48 21.05 -7.74
C MET A 262 -18.74 22.36 -7.48
N SER A 263 -19.16 23.46 -8.11
CA SER A 263 -18.46 24.75 -8.05
C SER A 263 -18.62 25.47 -6.72
N LEU A 264 -19.76 25.33 -6.03
CA LEU A 264 -20.08 26.07 -4.81
C LEU A 264 -19.83 25.27 -3.52
N VAL A 265 -19.77 23.93 -3.60
CA VAL A 265 -19.61 23.04 -2.45
C VAL A 265 -18.31 22.24 -2.54
N LEU A 266 -18.11 21.41 -3.56
CA LEU A 266 -16.98 20.47 -3.57
C LEU A 266 -15.65 21.11 -3.97
N GLN A 267 -15.59 21.92 -5.03
CA GLN A 267 -14.34 22.58 -5.47
C GLN A 267 -13.73 23.51 -4.41
N PRO A 268 -14.52 24.30 -3.64
CA PRO A 268 -13.98 25.08 -2.54
C PRO A 268 -13.30 24.22 -1.48
N VAL A 269 -13.85 23.05 -1.15
CA VAL A 269 -13.24 22.11 -0.18
C VAL A 269 -11.97 21.53 -0.78
N VAL A 270 -12.01 21.02 -2.01
CA VAL A 270 -10.83 20.44 -2.70
C VAL A 270 -9.70 21.47 -2.83
N GLY A 271 -10.03 22.73 -3.14
CA GLY A 271 -9.06 23.82 -3.22
C GLY A 271 -8.47 24.23 -1.86
N ALA A 272 -9.15 23.91 -0.77
CA ALA A 272 -8.69 24.18 0.60
C ALA A 272 -7.90 23.02 1.23
N LEU A 273 -7.88 21.83 0.62
CA LEU A 273 -7.05 20.70 1.05
C LEU A 273 -5.56 20.99 0.89
N SER A 274 -4.71 20.29 1.65
CA SER A 274 -3.25 20.38 1.50
C SER A 274 -2.77 19.85 0.14
N ALA A 275 -1.50 20.06 -0.19
CA ALA A 275 -0.88 19.45 -1.37
C ALA A 275 -0.97 17.92 -1.35
N CYS A 276 -0.65 17.27 -0.22
CA CYS A 276 -0.71 15.80 -0.11
C CYS A 276 -2.14 15.25 -0.22
N GLU A 277 -3.14 15.90 0.42
CA GLU A 277 -4.55 15.49 0.31
C GLU A 277 -5.06 15.60 -1.12
N ARG A 278 -4.70 16.68 -1.84
CA ARG A 278 -5.06 16.85 -3.25
C ARG A 278 -4.39 15.83 -4.14
N ALA A 279 -3.12 15.49 -3.89
CA ALA A 279 -2.41 14.44 -4.62
C ALA A 279 -3.13 13.10 -4.47
N LEU A 280 -3.41 12.66 -3.23
CA LEU A 280 -4.17 11.43 -2.96
C LEU A 280 -5.54 11.43 -3.66
N LEU A 281 -6.30 12.52 -3.52
CA LEU A 281 -7.62 12.63 -4.13
C LEU A 281 -7.57 12.60 -5.67
N ASN A 282 -6.60 13.27 -6.28
CA ASN A 282 -6.45 13.31 -7.74
C ASN A 282 -5.96 11.97 -8.29
N ASP A 283 -4.98 11.34 -7.66
CA ASP A 283 -4.45 10.06 -8.09
C ASP A 283 -5.52 8.97 -8.01
N SER A 284 -6.42 9.04 -7.02
CA SER A 284 -7.57 8.12 -6.93
C SER A 284 -8.52 8.19 -8.12
N ARG A 285 -8.66 9.33 -8.82
CA ARG A 285 -9.67 9.48 -9.90
C ARG A 285 -9.44 8.59 -11.12
N HIS A 286 -8.25 8.05 -11.28
CA HIS A 286 -7.91 7.24 -12.46
C HIS A 286 -8.59 5.87 -12.34
N GLY A 287 -9.57 5.61 -13.21
CA GLY A 287 -10.28 4.32 -13.32
C GLY A 287 -9.38 3.17 -13.81
N ALA A 288 -9.88 2.29 -14.68
CA ALA A 288 -9.14 1.10 -15.15
C ALA A 288 -7.76 1.37 -15.84
N ARG A 289 -7.35 2.62 -16.04
CA ARG A 289 -6.02 3.01 -16.54
C ARG A 289 -5.01 3.12 -15.39
N ARG A 290 -3.76 2.74 -15.65
CA ARG A 290 -2.67 2.83 -14.67
C ARG A 290 -2.29 4.30 -14.44
N SER A 291 -2.09 4.67 -13.18
CA SER A 291 -1.69 6.02 -12.78
C SER A 291 -0.17 6.10 -12.68
N ALA A 292 0.36 7.31 -12.65
CA ALA A 292 1.78 7.53 -12.41
C ALA A 292 2.24 6.90 -11.09
N ALA A 293 1.41 7.01 -10.04
CA ALA A 293 1.71 6.44 -8.74
C ALA A 293 1.83 4.90 -8.77
N ASP A 294 1.08 4.21 -9.64
CA ASP A 294 1.18 2.74 -9.73
C ASP A 294 2.48 2.29 -10.41
N TYR A 295 2.90 2.98 -11.47
CA TYR A 295 4.18 2.72 -12.12
C TYR A 295 5.35 3.09 -11.21
N LEU A 296 5.29 4.24 -10.54
CA LEU A 296 6.36 4.68 -9.64
C LEU A 296 6.51 3.77 -8.41
N ASP A 297 5.42 3.28 -7.83
CA ASP A 297 5.46 2.30 -6.74
C ASP A 297 6.16 1.01 -7.17
N ALA A 298 5.75 0.44 -8.32
CA ALA A 298 6.37 -0.77 -8.85
C ALA A 298 7.82 -0.55 -9.30
N PHE A 299 8.13 0.65 -9.81
CA PHE A 299 9.46 1.06 -10.22
C PHE A 299 10.41 1.05 -9.03
N LEU A 300 10.03 1.72 -7.94
CA LEU A 300 10.85 1.76 -6.71
C LEU A 300 11.09 0.37 -6.11
N ASP A 301 10.12 -0.54 -6.22
CA ASP A 301 10.30 -1.93 -5.80
C ASP A 301 11.30 -2.72 -6.68
N ALA A 302 11.47 -2.30 -7.94
CA ALA A 302 12.43 -2.90 -8.87
C ALA A 302 13.85 -2.33 -8.71
N GLN A 303 13.98 -1.13 -8.12
CA GLN A 303 15.27 -0.45 -7.97
C GLN A 303 16.12 -1.08 -6.87
N GLU A 304 17.42 -1.20 -7.14
CA GLU A 304 18.41 -1.46 -6.10
C GLU A 304 18.54 -0.21 -5.22
N GLN A 305 18.49 -0.43 -3.90
CA GLN A 305 18.44 0.67 -2.95
C GLN A 305 19.85 1.08 -2.52
N PRO A 306 20.21 2.38 -2.61
CA PRO A 306 21.55 2.82 -2.30
C PRO A 306 21.89 2.58 -0.82
N GLY A 307 23.13 2.15 -0.56
CA GLY A 307 23.68 2.04 0.79
C GLY A 307 24.16 3.38 1.36
N GLU A 308 24.52 3.43 2.65
CA GLU A 308 24.96 4.67 3.34
C GLU A 308 26.03 5.48 2.59
N GLU A 309 26.84 4.81 1.76
CA GLU A 309 27.88 5.45 0.98
C GLU A 309 27.37 6.46 -0.06
N ALA A 310 26.12 6.33 -0.51
CA ALA A 310 25.55 7.27 -1.49
C ALA A 310 25.30 8.67 -0.89
N TRP A 311 25.23 8.78 0.43
CA TRP A 311 24.99 10.04 1.16
C TRP A 311 26.25 10.64 1.79
N TRP A 312 27.45 10.24 1.37
CA TRP A 312 28.65 11.02 1.67
C TRP A 312 28.63 12.31 0.87
N ASP A 313 28.67 13.47 1.52
CA ASP A 313 28.57 14.77 0.83
C ASP A 313 29.76 14.98 -0.14
N GLU A 314 30.98 14.62 0.27
CA GLU A 314 32.23 14.84 -0.50
C GLU A 314 32.60 13.69 -1.46
N ARG A 315 32.11 12.47 -1.20
CA ARG A 315 32.55 11.25 -1.90
C ARG A 315 31.42 10.67 -2.75
N LEU A 316 31.75 10.23 -3.96
CA LEU A 316 30.82 9.47 -4.81
C LEU A 316 30.74 8.02 -4.33
N SER A 317 29.60 7.37 -4.57
CA SER A 317 29.50 5.92 -4.41
C SER A 317 30.40 5.21 -5.43
N VAL A 318 30.77 3.96 -5.13
CA VAL A 318 31.62 3.15 -6.01
C VAL A 318 30.99 2.98 -7.39
N GLU A 319 29.68 2.73 -7.43
CA GLU A 319 28.89 2.58 -8.67
C GLU A 319 28.92 3.85 -9.52
N VAL A 320 28.66 5.02 -8.93
CA VAL A 320 28.66 6.30 -9.65
C VAL A 320 30.07 6.65 -10.14
N GLU A 321 31.11 6.36 -9.35
CA GLU A 321 32.49 6.57 -9.78
C GLU A 321 32.89 5.65 -10.94
N GLN A 322 32.45 4.39 -10.92
CA GLN A 322 32.67 3.45 -12.02
C GLN A 322 31.95 3.91 -13.29
N GLN A 323 30.66 4.26 -13.18
CA GLN A 323 29.87 4.74 -14.31
C GLN A 323 30.44 6.04 -14.91
N ALA A 324 30.91 6.96 -14.05
CA ALA A 324 31.58 8.18 -14.50
C ALA A 324 32.87 7.87 -15.28
N ARG A 325 33.65 6.86 -14.86
CA ARG A 325 34.87 6.44 -15.56
C ARG A 325 34.56 5.84 -16.93
N GLU A 326 33.64 4.89 -16.99
CA GLU A 326 33.24 4.22 -18.24
C GLU A 326 32.70 5.24 -19.26
N ARG A 327 31.82 6.14 -18.83
CA ARG A 327 31.28 7.19 -19.72
C ARG A 327 32.34 8.20 -20.14
N HIS A 328 33.24 8.58 -19.23
CA HIS A 328 34.35 9.47 -19.59
C HIS A 328 35.27 8.86 -20.65
N GLU A 329 35.53 7.55 -20.60
CA GLU A 329 36.30 6.82 -21.61
C GLU A 329 35.59 6.78 -22.97
N LEU A 330 34.26 6.71 -22.97
CA LEU A 330 33.42 6.79 -24.18
C LEU A 330 33.24 8.22 -24.72
N GLY A 331 33.76 9.24 -24.02
CA GLY A 331 33.59 10.65 -24.38
C GLY A 331 32.20 11.21 -24.04
N GLU A 332 31.41 10.47 -23.27
CA GLU A 332 30.13 10.90 -22.73
C GLU A 332 30.34 11.70 -21.45
N THR A 333 29.52 12.73 -21.26
CA THR A 333 29.69 13.68 -20.14
C THR A 333 28.44 13.84 -19.30
N THR A 334 27.33 13.23 -19.69
CA THR A 334 26.05 13.35 -18.99
C THR A 334 25.29 12.02 -18.98
N TRP A 335 24.54 11.81 -17.90
CA TRP A 335 23.59 10.70 -17.78
C TRP A 335 22.59 11.00 -16.67
N HIS A 336 21.61 10.12 -16.49
CA HIS A 336 20.64 10.21 -15.40
C HIS A 336 20.55 8.88 -14.62
N GLY A 337 19.93 8.94 -13.45
CA GLY A 337 19.68 7.78 -12.61
C GLY A 337 18.73 8.13 -11.46
N MET A 338 18.70 7.26 -10.45
CA MET A 338 17.92 7.44 -9.22
C MET A 338 18.85 7.37 -8.00
N LEU A 339 18.62 8.23 -7.01
CA LEU A 339 19.19 8.13 -5.66
C LEU A 339 18.04 7.93 -4.69
N GLY A 340 17.79 6.67 -4.32
CA GLY A 340 16.58 6.27 -3.62
C GLY A 340 15.35 6.63 -4.45
N THR A 341 14.57 7.60 -3.98
CA THR A 341 13.38 8.10 -4.70
C THR A 341 13.62 9.40 -5.48
N VAL A 342 14.83 9.96 -5.44
CA VAL A 342 15.16 11.23 -6.10
C VAL A 342 15.73 10.97 -7.49
N PRO A 343 15.16 11.54 -8.57
CA PRO A 343 15.78 11.53 -9.88
C PRO A 343 17.05 12.39 -9.88
N VAL A 344 18.14 11.83 -10.41
CA VAL A 344 19.46 12.46 -10.43
C VAL A 344 19.96 12.60 -11.86
N TRP A 345 20.51 13.76 -12.17
CA TRP A 345 21.24 14.05 -13.39
C TRP A 345 22.70 14.28 -13.05
N TYR A 346 23.59 13.73 -13.87
CA TYR A 346 25.03 13.82 -13.66
C TYR A 346 25.68 14.57 -14.81
N ARG A 347 26.67 15.42 -14.48
CA ARG A 347 27.51 16.11 -15.46
C ARG A 347 28.99 16.02 -15.07
N ILE A 348 29.81 15.44 -15.97
CA ILE A 348 31.27 15.50 -15.87
C ILE A 348 31.73 16.88 -16.33
N VAL A 349 32.40 17.59 -15.44
CA VAL A 349 33.03 18.89 -15.66
C VAL A 349 34.49 18.66 -15.98
N THR A 350 34.91 19.05 -17.18
CA THR A 350 36.27 18.82 -17.69
C THR A 350 37.05 20.12 -17.84
N SER A 351 36.36 21.23 -18.16
CA SER A 351 37.00 22.52 -18.40
C SER A 351 36.85 23.49 -17.23
N ARG A 352 37.73 24.51 -17.19
CA ARG A 352 37.65 25.59 -16.19
C ARG A 352 36.39 26.44 -16.36
N GLU A 353 35.94 26.63 -17.60
CA GLU A 353 34.74 27.40 -17.93
C GLU A 353 33.48 26.66 -17.47
N GLU A 354 33.40 25.35 -17.73
CA GLU A 354 32.32 24.51 -17.21
C GLU A 354 32.31 24.50 -15.69
N ARG A 355 33.48 24.46 -15.04
CA ARG A 355 33.57 24.52 -13.57
C ARG A 355 33.02 25.84 -13.02
N ALA A 356 33.32 26.96 -13.68
CA ALA A 356 32.77 28.25 -13.29
C ALA A 356 31.25 28.32 -13.50
N ALA A 357 30.75 27.81 -14.63
CA ALA A 357 29.32 27.76 -14.93
C ALA A 357 28.55 26.84 -13.96
N ALA A 358 29.10 25.65 -13.66
CA ALA A 358 28.54 24.71 -12.69
C ALA A 358 28.43 25.31 -11.27
N LEU A 359 29.40 26.12 -10.86
CA LEU A 359 29.37 26.82 -9.58
C LEU A 359 28.42 28.04 -9.58
N ALA A 360 28.15 28.63 -10.75
CA ALA A 360 27.26 29.78 -10.90
C ALA A 360 25.78 29.39 -11.10
N TYR A 361 25.50 28.20 -11.64
CA TYR A 361 24.14 27.74 -11.93
C TYR A 361 23.24 27.80 -10.69
N SER A 362 22.09 28.45 -10.80
CA SER A 362 21.21 28.66 -9.64
C SER A 362 20.25 27.48 -9.42
N GLY A 363 20.03 26.67 -10.45
CA GLY A 363 19.00 25.62 -10.44
C GLY A 363 17.66 26.07 -11.03
N LYS A 364 17.53 27.34 -11.43
CA LYS A 364 16.32 27.83 -12.13
C LYS A 364 16.14 27.12 -13.48
N PRO A 365 14.89 26.98 -13.97
CA PRO A 365 14.63 26.35 -15.26
C PRO A 365 15.35 27.14 -16.36
N SER A 366 16.30 26.49 -17.05
CA SER A 366 17.05 27.12 -18.14
C SER A 366 17.36 26.11 -19.24
N ARG A 367 16.89 26.41 -20.47
CA ARG A 367 17.12 25.56 -21.66
C ARG A 367 18.56 25.65 -22.17
N SER A 368 19.26 26.75 -21.90
CA SER A 368 20.69 26.90 -22.24
C SER A 368 21.59 26.07 -21.33
N VAL A 369 21.13 25.73 -20.12
CA VAL A 369 21.90 24.90 -19.18
C VAL A 369 21.51 23.44 -19.29
N VAL A 370 20.22 23.11 -19.18
CA VAL A 370 19.74 21.73 -19.20
C VAL A 370 18.73 21.54 -20.32
N THR A 371 19.01 20.57 -21.19
CA THR A 371 18.10 20.13 -22.25
C THR A 371 17.76 18.67 -22.04
N VAL A 372 16.47 18.37 -21.84
CA VAL A 372 15.98 17.01 -21.74
C VAL A 372 15.40 16.59 -23.09
N ARG A 373 15.96 15.53 -23.68
CA ARG A 373 15.52 14.97 -24.95
C ARG A 373 14.58 13.80 -24.68
N THR A 374 13.35 13.96 -25.15
CA THR A 374 12.28 12.97 -25.05
C THR A 374 11.49 12.95 -26.37
N GLY A 375 10.58 11.99 -26.54
CA GLY A 375 9.60 12.01 -27.63
C GLY A 375 8.41 12.95 -27.39
N ALA A 376 8.35 13.63 -26.23
CA ALA A 376 7.22 14.47 -25.85
C ALA A 376 7.20 15.78 -26.66
N GLN A 377 6.08 16.07 -27.32
CA GLN A 377 5.86 17.38 -27.93
C GLN A 377 5.35 18.36 -26.86
N THR A 378 6.18 19.33 -26.45
CA THR A 378 5.70 20.46 -25.65
C THR A 378 4.76 21.31 -26.52
N GLN A 379 3.52 21.51 -26.10
CA GLN A 379 2.63 22.45 -26.80
C GLN A 379 3.27 23.83 -26.74
N SER A 380 3.70 24.36 -27.89
CA SER A 380 4.05 25.79 -27.97
C SER A 380 2.80 26.58 -27.63
N PRO A 381 2.86 27.60 -26.75
CA PRO A 381 1.72 28.46 -26.52
C PRO A 381 1.33 29.08 -27.86
N MET A 382 0.11 28.81 -28.31
CA MET A 382 -0.45 29.41 -29.52
C MET A 382 -0.85 30.87 -29.22
N PHE A 383 0.06 31.71 -28.71
CA PHE A 383 -0.08 33.16 -28.57
C PHE A 383 1.29 33.76 -28.24
N ASP A 384 2.11 33.99 -29.27
CA ASP A 384 3.34 34.78 -29.17
C ASP A 384 3.28 35.97 -30.13
N LEU A 385 2.10 36.62 -30.17
CA LEU A 385 1.88 37.87 -30.92
C LEU A 385 2.17 39.11 -30.07
N PHE A 386 2.35 38.93 -28.76
CA PHE A 386 2.78 39.92 -27.80
C PHE A 386 3.73 39.18 -26.86
N GLY A 387 5.04 39.32 -27.08
CA GLY A 387 6.05 38.64 -26.28
C GLY A 387 5.85 38.98 -24.81
N ASP A 388 5.49 37.97 -24.02
CA ASP A 388 5.49 38.11 -22.58
C ASP A 388 6.94 38.11 -22.09
N LEU A 389 7.29 39.23 -21.45
CA LEU A 389 8.54 39.51 -20.77
C LEU A 389 8.61 38.77 -19.43
N ASP A 390 8.34 37.46 -19.40
CA ASP A 390 8.55 36.65 -18.20
C ASP A 390 9.96 36.04 -18.23
N ASP A 391 10.92 36.91 -17.92
CA ASP A 391 12.18 36.63 -17.20
C ASP A 391 12.85 35.27 -17.53
N GLU A 392 13.25 35.08 -18.79
CA GLU A 392 14.26 34.07 -19.14
C GLU A 392 15.55 34.46 -18.40
N SER A 393 15.79 33.87 -17.24
CA SER A 393 17.14 33.80 -16.69
C SER A 393 17.94 32.91 -17.64
N GLU A 394 18.46 33.48 -18.72
CA GLU A 394 19.47 32.89 -19.61
C GLU A 394 20.74 32.68 -18.79
N GLU A 395 20.70 31.70 -17.89
CA GLU A 395 21.87 31.23 -17.19
C GLU A 395 22.79 30.61 -18.23
N TRP A 396 24.00 31.13 -18.30
CA TRP A 396 24.96 30.71 -19.30
C TRP A 396 25.67 29.43 -18.86
N TYR A 397 25.75 28.47 -19.77
CA TYR A 397 26.57 27.26 -19.65
C TYR A 397 27.25 26.98 -21.00
N PRO A 398 28.50 26.48 -21.05
CA PRO A 398 29.17 26.16 -22.30
C PRO A 398 28.39 25.16 -23.17
N GLU A 399 28.30 25.41 -24.48
CA GLU A 399 27.65 24.48 -25.42
C GLU A 399 28.37 23.12 -25.42
N PRO A 400 27.63 21.99 -25.48
CA PRO A 400 26.19 21.85 -25.74
C PRO A 400 25.28 21.89 -24.50
N GLY A 401 25.79 22.30 -23.32
CA GLY A 401 25.03 22.25 -22.08
C GLY A 401 25.01 20.86 -21.43
N VAL A 402 24.07 20.66 -20.51
CA VAL A 402 23.74 19.37 -19.89
C VAL A 402 22.58 18.77 -20.69
N VAL A 403 22.89 17.78 -21.53
CA VAL A 403 21.90 17.07 -22.33
C VAL A 403 21.57 15.74 -21.66
N ILE A 404 20.29 15.53 -21.34
CA ILE A 404 19.79 14.29 -20.73
C ILE A 404 18.83 13.63 -21.71
N ASP A 405 19.18 12.44 -22.17
CA ASP A 405 18.37 11.65 -23.11
C ASP A 405 17.55 10.62 -22.33
N TYR A 406 16.24 10.53 -22.61
CA TYR A 406 15.35 9.47 -22.10
C TYR A 406 14.78 8.67 -23.28
N ALA A 407 15.11 7.39 -23.33
CA ALA A 407 14.74 6.49 -24.42
C ALA A 407 13.27 6.03 -24.32
N PRO A 408 12.52 5.98 -25.44
CA PRO A 408 11.12 5.54 -25.45
C PRO A 408 10.94 4.03 -25.27
N ASP A 409 11.99 3.25 -25.47
CA ASP A 409 12.02 1.79 -25.38
C ASP A 409 12.58 1.26 -24.06
N SER A 410 13.11 2.14 -23.18
CA SER A 410 13.52 1.76 -21.83
C SER A 410 12.43 2.06 -20.81
N ALA A 411 11.98 1.03 -20.10
CA ALA A 411 11.02 1.18 -19.02
C ALA A 411 11.62 1.95 -17.83
N PHE A 412 12.93 1.81 -17.61
CA PHE A 412 13.66 2.60 -16.60
C PHE A 412 13.61 4.09 -16.94
N ASP A 413 13.98 4.47 -18.17
CA ASP A 413 14.03 5.88 -18.59
C ASP A 413 12.67 6.54 -18.46
N LEU A 414 11.60 5.88 -18.92
CA LEU A 414 10.25 6.40 -18.82
C LEU A 414 9.79 6.56 -17.36
N CYS A 415 10.15 5.64 -16.47
CA CYS A 415 9.81 5.75 -15.04
C CYS A 415 10.63 6.83 -14.33
N ALA A 416 11.92 6.97 -14.64
CA ALA A 416 12.77 8.04 -14.12
C ALA A 416 12.30 9.42 -14.60
N LEU A 417 11.87 9.54 -15.87
CA LEU A 417 11.25 10.76 -16.40
C LEU A 417 9.93 11.07 -15.69
N LEU A 418 9.11 10.05 -15.44
CA LEU A 418 7.85 10.19 -14.71
C LEU A 418 8.08 10.66 -13.26
N ALA A 419 9.13 10.16 -12.59
CA ALA A 419 9.54 10.61 -11.26
C ALA A 419 9.98 12.08 -11.28
N ALA A 420 10.80 12.48 -12.26
CA ALA A 420 11.22 13.88 -12.44
C ALA A 420 10.03 14.80 -12.74
N ALA A 421 9.09 14.36 -13.58
CA ALA A 421 7.89 15.11 -13.89
C ALA A 421 6.95 15.25 -12.68
N GLN A 422 6.83 14.21 -11.84
CA GLN A 422 6.02 14.24 -10.63
C GLN A 422 6.66 15.11 -9.53
N LEU A 423 7.99 15.09 -9.41
CA LEU A 423 8.74 15.90 -8.44
C LEU A 423 8.85 17.37 -8.87
N GLY A 424 8.88 17.63 -10.18
CA GLY A 424 9.04 18.97 -10.77
C GLY A 424 10.49 19.46 -10.84
N HIS A 425 11.45 18.64 -10.44
CA HIS A 425 12.88 18.92 -10.49
C HIS A 425 13.69 17.62 -10.41
N ALA A 426 14.98 17.72 -10.71
CA ALA A 426 15.95 16.65 -10.48
C ALA A 426 17.15 17.18 -9.68
N ARG A 427 17.88 16.28 -9.03
CA ARG A 427 19.16 16.60 -8.39
C ARG A 427 20.24 16.58 -9.47
N LEU A 428 20.87 17.72 -9.75
CA LEU A 428 21.97 17.83 -10.69
C LEU A 428 23.31 17.75 -9.94
N GLU A 429 24.06 16.68 -10.16
CA GLU A 429 25.40 16.49 -9.61
C GLU A 429 26.47 16.84 -10.64
N PHE A 430 27.28 17.84 -10.31
CA PHE A 430 28.49 18.15 -11.06
C PHE A 430 29.65 17.35 -10.47
N ILE A 431 30.33 16.61 -11.34
CA ILE A 431 31.43 15.71 -10.99
C ILE A 431 32.69 16.18 -11.71
N THR A 432 33.85 16.15 -11.05
CA THR A 432 35.13 16.52 -11.67
C THR A 432 36.15 15.38 -11.52
N PRO A 433 36.98 15.10 -12.54
CA PRO A 433 38.08 14.16 -12.41
C PRO A 433 39.17 14.76 -11.51
N ARG A 434 39.79 13.92 -10.68
CA ARG A 434 41.00 14.23 -9.90
C ARG A 434 42.25 13.77 -10.65
N ALA A 435 43.39 14.33 -10.23
CA ALA A 435 44.71 13.98 -10.75
C ALA A 435 45.11 12.51 -10.52
N ASP A 436 44.47 11.81 -9.57
CA ASP A 436 44.69 10.40 -9.26
C ASP A 436 43.81 9.45 -10.08
N GLY A 437 43.00 9.96 -11.03
CA GLY A 437 42.10 9.18 -11.87
C GLY A 437 40.77 8.80 -11.21
N ARG A 438 40.51 9.32 -9.99
CA ARG A 438 39.22 9.21 -9.31
C ARG A 438 38.31 10.39 -9.66
N PHE A 439 37.03 10.25 -9.36
CA PHE A 439 36.07 11.34 -9.51
C PHE A 439 35.62 11.86 -8.14
N GLU A 440 35.41 13.17 -8.03
CA GLU A 440 34.86 13.81 -6.83
C GLU A 440 33.63 14.65 -7.16
N ARG A 441 32.73 14.78 -6.19
CA ARG A 441 31.56 15.64 -6.32
C ARG A 441 31.99 17.10 -6.17
N LEU A 442 31.75 17.91 -7.19
CA LEU A 442 32.01 19.35 -7.17
C LEU A 442 30.88 20.09 -6.47
N ARG A 443 29.63 19.78 -6.81
CA ARG A 443 28.43 20.45 -6.30
C ARG A 443 27.17 19.62 -6.59
N SER A 444 26.19 19.70 -5.69
CA SER A 444 24.82 19.22 -5.92
C SER A 444 23.88 20.43 -5.97
N VAL A 445 22.98 20.47 -6.95
CA VAL A 445 22.00 21.55 -7.12
C VAL A 445 20.63 20.97 -7.45
N ARG A 446 19.57 21.57 -6.90
CA ARG A 446 18.19 21.28 -7.33
C ARG A 446 17.92 21.98 -8.67
N ALA A 447 17.82 21.22 -9.76
CA ALA A 447 17.52 21.72 -11.09
C ALA A 447 16.00 21.66 -11.36
N LEU A 448 15.34 22.81 -11.34
CA LEU A 448 13.90 22.94 -11.54
C LEU A 448 13.51 22.70 -13.01
N VAL A 449 12.39 22.00 -13.20
CA VAL A 449 11.78 21.75 -14.51
C VAL A 449 10.61 22.71 -14.69
N ARG A 450 10.37 23.15 -15.93
CA ARG A 450 9.20 23.98 -16.26
C ARG A 450 7.91 23.19 -16.07
N GLU A 451 6.87 23.85 -15.56
CA GLU A 451 5.57 23.21 -15.36
C GLU A 451 4.99 22.62 -16.66
N ASP A 452 5.08 23.36 -17.77
CA ASP A 452 4.65 22.87 -19.10
C ASP A 452 5.33 21.56 -19.51
N ASP A 453 6.65 21.48 -19.25
CA ASP A 453 7.46 20.32 -19.61
C ASP A 453 7.10 19.13 -18.70
N THR A 454 6.88 19.34 -17.39
CA THR A 454 6.44 18.27 -16.48
C THR A 454 5.11 17.65 -16.92
N VAL A 455 4.13 18.47 -17.34
CA VAL A 455 2.83 17.99 -17.81
C VAL A 455 2.97 17.22 -19.12
N ALA A 456 3.79 17.71 -20.06
CA ALA A 456 4.06 17.05 -21.33
C ALA A 456 4.76 15.69 -21.10
N TRP A 457 5.83 15.67 -20.30
CA TRP A 457 6.60 14.47 -19.97
C TRP A 457 5.75 13.43 -19.26
N ARG A 458 4.97 13.82 -18.25
CA ARG A 458 4.07 12.90 -17.54
C ARG A 458 3.08 12.24 -18.49
N ARG A 459 2.45 13.03 -19.37
CA ARG A 459 1.48 12.50 -20.33
C ARG A 459 2.12 11.51 -21.30
N TRP A 460 3.23 11.92 -21.91
CA TRP A 460 3.96 11.11 -22.88
C TRP A 460 4.51 9.83 -22.25
N ALA A 461 5.20 9.92 -21.11
CA ALA A 461 5.76 8.76 -20.42
C ALA A 461 4.68 7.75 -20.03
N LEU A 462 3.52 8.21 -19.53
CA LEU A 462 2.40 7.31 -19.20
C LEU A 462 1.81 6.61 -20.42
N GLU A 463 1.70 7.32 -21.54
CA GLU A 463 1.20 6.73 -22.79
C GLU A 463 2.14 5.62 -23.27
N VAL A 464 3.43 5.93 -23.41
CA VAL A 464 4.45 4.96 -23.87
C VAL A 464 4.61 3.80 -22.88
N LEU A 465 4.67 4.07 -21.57
CA LEU A 465 4.73 3.02 -20.53
C LEU A 465 3.51 2.11 -20.56
N SER A 466 2.31 2.64 -20.82
CA SER A 466 1.11 1.83 -20.87
C SER A 466 1.08 0.86 -22.06
N GLU A 467 1.82 1.17 -23.13
CA GLU A 467 2.00 0.29 -24.28
C GLU A 467 3.15 -0.70 -24.04
N LEU A 468 4.28 -0.23 -23.52
CA LEU A 468 5.48 -1.04 -23.26
C LEU A 468 5.26 -2.05 -22.13
N VAL A 469 4.70 -1.59 -21.00
CA VAL A 469 4.44 -2.37 -19.79
C VAL A 469 2.99 -2.13 -19.33
N PRO A 470 2.00 -2.83 -19.92
CA PRO A 470 0.58 -2.61 -19.60
C PRO A 470 0.22 -2.91 -18.13
N ASP A 471 0.96 -3.81 -17.47
CA ASP A 471 0.81 -4.10 -16.04
C ASP A 471 2.08 -3.66 -15.28
N PRO A 472 2.02 -2.63 -14.40
CA PRO A 472 3.16 -2.17 -13.62
C PRO A 472 3.85 -3.27 -12.81
N GLU A 473 3.13 -4.34 -12.50
CA GLU A 473 3.70 -5.49 -11.81
C GLU A 473 4.75 -6.25 -12.62
N ASP A 474 4.68 -6.17 -13.95
CA ASP A 474 5.61 -6.81 -14.88
C ASP A 474 6.84 -5.90 -15.13
N LEU A 475 6.86 -4.69 -14.56
CA LEU A 475 7.89 -3.66 -14.75
C LEU A 475 9.28 -4.13 -14.30
N ALA A 476 9.37 -4.81 -13.15
CA ALA A 476 10.64 -5.31 -12.64
C ALA A 476 11.30 -6.34 -13.57
N ASP A 477 10.49 -7.15 -14.26
CA ASP A 477 11.01 -8.12 -15.23
C ASP A 477 11.31 -7.44 -16.58
N SER A 478 10.63 -6.34 -16.93
CA SER A 478 10.99 -5.52 -18.10
C SER A 478 12.38 -4.89 -17.91
N ILE A 479 12.58 -4.19 -16.80
CA ILE A 479 13.85 -3.52 -16.47
C ILE A 479 15.00 -4.54 -16.41
N ALA A 480 14.79 -5.70 -15.77
CA ALA A 480 15.83 -6.72 -15.68
C ALA A 480 16.25 -7.32 -17.04
N ARG A 481 15.34 -7.38 -18.03
CA ARG A 481 15.70 -7.84 -19.38
C ARG A 481 16.53 -6.80 -20.13
N GLU A 482 16.25 -5.51 -19.91
CA GLU A 482 17.04 -4.41 -20.49
C GLU A 482 18.52 -4.52 -20.05
N ASP A 483 18.77 -4.92 -18.80
CA ASP A 483 20.13 -5.13 -18.29
C ASP A 483 20.82 -6.38 -18.89
N GLU A 484 20.05 -7.43 -19.20
CA GLU A 484 20.56 -8.70 -19.76
C GLU A 484 20.86 -8.63 -21.26
N ASP A 485 20.10 -7.86 -22.05
CA ASP A 485 20.32 -7.69 -23.49
C ASP A 485 21.68 -6.97 -23.80
N GLY A 486 22.35 -6.44 -22.78
CA GLY A 486 23.73 -5.94 -22.83
C GLY A 486 24.83 -6.98 -22.58
N ALA A 487 24.49 -8.20 -22.16
CA ALA A 487 25.43 -9.30 -21.89
C ALA A 487 25.30 -10.39 -22.98
N ASP A 488 26.42 -10.69 -23.65
CA ASP A 488 26.55 -11.67 -24.74
C ASP A 488 25.72 -12.97 -24.54
N GLU A 489 25.04 -13.42 -25.60
CA GLU A 489 24.12 -14.60 -25.68
C GLU A 489 24.73 -15.96 -25.24
N ASN A 490 25.98 -16.01 -24.76
CA ASN A 490 26.64 -17.26 -24.37
C ASN A 490 26.39 -17.71 -22.93
N ASP A 491 25.98 -16.83 -22.01
CA ASP A 491 25.78 -17.20 -20.59
C ASP A 491 24.35 -17.69 -20.27
N ALA A 492 23.36 -17.36 -21.12
CA ALA A 492 21.98 -17.83 -20.96
C ALA A 492 21.80 -19.34 -21.19
N ALA A 493 22.76 -19.98 -21.88
CA ALA A 493 22.77 -21.42 -22.09
C ALA A 493 23.23 -22.19 -20.83
N ASP A 494 24.08 -21.60 -19.99
CA ASP A 494 24.64 -22.26 -18.79
C ASP A 494 23.66 -22.24 -17.59
N ALA A 495 22.75 -21.26 -17.56
CA ALA A 495 21.69 -21.19 -16.54
C ALA A 495 20.63 -22.29 -16.68
N ARG A 496 20.31 -22.72 -17.92
CA ARG A 496 19.36 -23.80 -18.19
C ARG A 496 19.92 -25.18 -17.86
N ALA A 497 21.24 -25.37 -17.98
CA ALA A 497 21.91 -26.65 -17.67
C ALA A 497 22.00 -26.92 -16.15
N ARG A 498 22.01 -25.89 -15.30
CA ARG A 498 22.12 -26.05 -13.83
C ARG A 498 20.79 -26.38 -13.13
N PHE A 499 19.66 -26.33 -13.83
CA PHE A 499 18.34 -26.59 -13.24
C PHE A 499 17.96 -28.08 -13.21
N ASP A 500 18.48 -28.88 -14.14
CA ASP A 500 18.16 -30.31 -14.25
C ASP A 500 18.89 -31.18 -13.21
N ASP A 501 20.01 -30.69 -12.65
CA ASP A 501 20.86 -31.48 -11.73
C ASP A 501 20.42 -31.43 -10.25
N ARG A 502 19.37 -30.66 -9.91
CA ARG A 502 18.90 -30.49 -8.52
C ARG A 502 17.67 -31.32 -8.14
N VAL A 503 17.15 -32.15 -9.04
CA VAL A 503 16.04 -33.08 -8.74
C VAL A 503 16.52 -34.37 -8.07
N SER A 504 17.80 -34.48 -7.70
CA SER A 504 18.32 -35.66 -7.01
C SER A 504 19.31 -35.30 -5.89
N SER A 505 18.82 -34.90 -4.73
CA SER A 505 19.40 -35.37 -3.47
C SER A 505 18.41 -35.23 -2.31
N ASP A 506 18.15 -36.41 -1.73
CA ASP A 506 17.32 -36.67 -0.57
C ASP A 506 18.09 -36.40 0.75
N SER A 507 17.29 -36.13 1.78
CA SER A 507 17.48 -36.36 3.23
C SER A 507 18.84 -36.13 3.91
N GLY A 508 18.82 -35.34 5.00
CA GLY A 508 19.90 -35.38 5.99
C GLY A 508 19.91 -34.33 7.11
N THR A 509 19.23 -34.67 8.22
CA THR A 509 19.65 -34.39 9.62
C THR A 509 19.45 -32.98 10.21
N SER A 510 18.37 -32.81 10.98
CA SER A 510 18.26 -31.79 12.03
C SER A 510 18.75 -32.35 13.37
N ALA A 511 19.67 -31.64 14.03
CA ALA A 511 20.18 -31.91 15.38
C ALA A 511 19.12 -31.61 16.47
N PRO A 512 19.25 -32.18 17.69
CA PRO A 512 18.21 -32.08 18.71
C PRO A 512 18.33 -30.78 19.52
N VAL A 513 17.26 -29.98 19.52
CA VAL A 513 17.12 -28.80 20.39
C VAL A 513 16.46 -29.20 21.71
N ALA A 514 17.03 -28.69 22.82
CA ALA A 514 16.67 -29.00 24.19
C ALA A 514 15.25 -28.56 24.58
N ARG A 515 14.55 -29.42 25.35
CA ARG A 515 13.19 -29.24 25.89
C ARG A 515 13.20 -28.42 27.20
N PRO A 516 12.31 -27.45 27.40
CA PRO A 516 11.86 -27.03 28.74
C PRO A 516 10.65 -27.87 29.22
N ALA A 517 10.45 -27.88 30.53
CA ALA A 517 9.64 -28.83 31.30
C ALA A 517 8.11 -28.71 31.10
N ARG A 518 7.44 -29.87 31.28
CA ARG A 518 6.01 -30.13 31.10
C ARG A 518 5.20 -29.85 32.37
N ASP A 519 3.98 -29.34 32.19
CA ASP A 519 2.85 -29.55 33.11
C ASP A 519 1.80 -30.41 32.40
N GLY A 520 1.64 -31.67 32.84
CA GLY A 520 0.74 -32.67 32.26
C GLY A 520 -0.62 -32.79 32.97
N LEU A 521 -1.56 -33.47 32.32
CA LEU A 521 -2.82 -33.95 32.90
C LEU A 521 -2.56 -34.85 34.12
N PRO A 522 -3.46 -34.90 35.11
CA PRO A 522 -3.21 -35.61 36.36
C PRO A 522 -3.12 -37.13 36.12
N GLU A 523 -1.95 -37.72 36.39
CA GLU A 523 -1.65 -39.17 36.34
C GLU A 523 -2.69 -40.02 37.09
N ALA A 524 -3.34 -39.44 38.10
CA ALA A 524 -4.42 -40.06 38.86
C ALA A 524 -5.64 -40.44 38.00
N LEU A 525 -5.95 -39.71 36.92
CA LEU A 525 -7.08 -39.99 36.04
C LEU A 525 -6.77 -41.14 35.08
N LEU A 526 -5.59 -41.12 34.44
CA LEU A 526 -5.11 -42.20 33.57
C LEU A 526 -4.93 -43.50 34.38
N GLY A 527 -4.38 -43.41 35.59
CA GLY A 527 -4.27 -44.55 36.52
C GLY A 527 -5.64 -45.14 36.91
N LYS A 528 -6.69 -44.31 36.99
CA LYS A 528 -8.05 -44.75 37.31
C LYS A 528 -8.71 -45.48 36.14
N VAL A 529 -8.53 -45.02 34.90
CA VAL A 529 -9.03 -45.71 33.70
C VAL A 529 -8.30 -47.03 33.48
N ARG A 530 -6.96 -47.04 33.59
CA ARG A 530 -6.15 -48.28 33.57
C ARG A 530 -6.60 -49.27 34.64
N GLY A 531 -6.90 -48.79 35.85
CA GLY A 531 -7.40 -49.62 36.95
C GLY A 531 -8.79 -50.20 36.74
N LEU A 532 -9.67 -49.52 35.99
CA LEU A 532 -11.01 -50.02 35.63
C LEU A 532 -10.93 -51.08 34.52
N LEU A 533 -10.10 -50.85 33.51
CA LEU A 533 -9.86 -51.83 32.43
C LEU A 533 -9.21 -53.10 32.99
N ARG A 534 -8.22 -52.98 33.89
CA ARG A 534 -7.58 -54.13 34.55
C ARG A 534 -8.52 -54.91 35.47
N LYS A 535 -9.55 -54.27 36.01
CA LYS A 535 -10.62 -54.93 36.79
C LYS A 535 -11.65 -55.62 35.90
N ALA A 536 -11.91 -55.07 34.71
CA ALA A 536 -12.76 -55.70 33.71
C ALA A 536 -12.11 -56.97 33.12
N GLU A 537 -10.77 -57.01 33.02
CA GLU A 537 -10.01 -58.15 32.48
C GLU A 537 -9.62 -59.20 33.53
N ASN A 538 -9.98 -59.02 34.80
CA ASN A 538 -9.64 -59.97 35.86
C ASN A 538 -10.51 -61.24 35.75
N SER A 539 -9.88 -62.41 35.68
CA SER A 539 -10.55 -63.71 35.48
C SER A 539 -11.47 -64.15 36.63
N GLY A 540 -11.45 -63.44 37.77
CA GLY A 540 -12.36 -63.65 38.90
C GLY A 540 -13.59 -62.72 38.94
N ALA A 541 -13.75 -61.79 38.00
CA ALA A 541 -14.92 -60.90 37.94
C ALA A 541 -16.11 -61.60 37.27
N THR A 542 -17.33 -61.36 37.77
CA THR A 542 -18.53 -61.86 37.09
C THR A 542 -18.82 -61.05 35.82
N GLU A 543 -19.45 -61.68 34.82
CA GLU A 543 -19.66 -61.08 33.49
C GLU A 543 -20.41 -59.73 33.54
N MET A 544 -21.35 -59.60 34.48
CA MET A 544 -22.09 -58.36 34.72
C MET A 544 -21.23 -57.25 35.33
N GLU A 545 -20.27 -57.60 36.20
CA GLU A 545 -19.35 -56.63 36.82
C GLU A 545 -18.26 -56.19 35.84
N ALA A 546 -17.73 -57.13 35.05
CA ALA A 546 -16.76 -56.83 33.99
C ALA A 546 -17.36 -55.84 32.97
N ARG A 547 -18.63 -56.06 32.58
CA ARG A 547 -19.35 -55.15 31.69
C ARG A 547 -19.52 -53.76 32.29
N ALA A 548 -19.91 -53.68 33.57
CA ALA A 548 -20.08 -52.40 34.25
C ALA A 548 -18.76 -51.60 34.35
N TYR A 549 -17.62 -52.27 34.57
CA TYR A 549 -16.30 -51.60 34.57
C TYR A 549 -15.86 -51.16 33.18
N LEU A 550 -16.12 -51.97 32.14
CA LEU A 550 -15.87 -51.63 30.75
C LEU A 550 -16.70 -50.44 30.29
N ASP A 551 -18.01 -50.45 30.56
CA ASP A 551 -18.90 -49.36 30.20
C ASP A 551 -18.44 -48.07 30.89
N LYS A 552 -18.04 -48.15 32.17
CA LYS A 552 -17.55 -46.98 32.91
C LYS A 552 -16.19 -46.48 32.43
N ALA A 553 -15.30 -47.38 32.01
CA ALA A 553 -14.02 -46.99 31.42
C ALA A 553 -14.22 -46.33 30.04
N THR A 554 -15.12 -46.88 29.22
CA THR A 554 -15.47 -46.35 27.90
C THR A 554 -16.12 -44.97 28.00
N GLU A 555 -17.01 -44.79 28.99
CA GLU A 555 -17.62 -43.50 29.32
C GLU A 555 -16.55 -42.46 29.72
N LEU A 556 -15.56 -42.85 30.55
CA LEU A 556 -14.46 -41.96 30.92
C LEU A 556 -13.51 -41.67 29.75
N MET A 557 -13.27 -42.64 28.87
CA MET A 557 -12.45 -42.45 27.67
C MET A 557 -13.11 -41.50 26.68
N ALA A 558 -14.41 -41.66 26.43
CA ALA A 558 -15.19 -40.77 25.58
C ALA A 558 -15.29 -39.36 26.17
N LYS A 559 -15.56 -39.25 27.49
CA LYS A 559 -15.76 -37.96 28.17
C LYS A 559 -14.51 -37.08 28.21
N TYR A 560 -13.33 -37.67 28.29
CA TYR A 560 -12.07 -36.93 28.39
C TYR A 560 -11.18 -37.05 27.14
N GLY A 561 -11.72 -37.58 26.03
CA GLY A 561 -10.99 -37.74 24.77
C GLY A 561 -9.73 -38.60 24.90
N ILE A 562 -9.77 -39.67 25.69
CA ILE A 562 -8.63 -40.57 25.92
C ILE A 562 -8.65 -41.66 24.86
N GLU A 563 -7.74 -41.57 23.88
CA GLU A 563 -7.55 -42.60 22.87
C GLU A 563 -6.86 -43.84 23.46
N GLN A 564 -7.11 -45.04 22.91
CA GLN A 564 -6.43 -46.27 23.35
C GLN A 564 -4.90 -46.15 23.26
N ALA A 565 -4.37 -45.42 22.28
CA ALA A 565 -2.94 -45.16 22.11
C ALA A 565 -2.33 -44.31 23.24
N MET A 566 -3.15 -43.54 24.00
CA MET A 566 -2.70 -42.77 25.17
C MET A 566 -2.62 -43.62 26.45
N LEU A 567 -3.09 -44.87 26.41
CA LEU A 567 -2.97 -45.84 27.51
C LEU A 567 -1.68 -46.66 27.42
N ASP A 568 -1.07 -46.74 26.23
CA ASP A 568 0.27 -47.28 26.01
C ASP A 568 1.32 -46.27 26.51
N GLU A 569 2.28 -46.73 27.32
CA GLU A 569 3.23 -45.86 28.04
C GLU A 569 4.21 -45.09 27.11
N ASP A 570 4.18 -45.31 25.79
CA ASP A 570 5.20 -44.85 24.84
C ASP A 570 4.79 -43.76 23.82
N VAL A 571 3.53 -43.31 23.74
CA VAL A 571 3.13 -42.23 22.79
C VAL A 571 2.47 -41.05 23.51
N ALA A 572 3.31 -40.15 24.00
CA ALA A 572 2.91 -38.86 24.55
C ALA A 572 3.68 -37.72 23.88
N GLU A 573 3.35 -37.40 22.63
CA GLU A 573 3.64 -36.10 22.05
C GLU A 573 2.33 -35.39 21.68
N PRO A 574 2.04 -34.21 22.25
CA PRO A 574 0.93 -33.39 21.78
C PRO A 574 1.18 -32.97 20.33
N GLU A 575 0.11 -32.93 19.53
CA GLU A 575 0.13 -32.45 18.14
C GLU A 575 0.81 -31.07 18.09
N ARG A 576 1.82 -30.92 17.22
CA ARG A 576 2.56 -29.66 17.05
C ARG A 576 2.16 -29.03 15.72
N PRO A 577 2.17 -27.69 15.62
CA PRO A 577 1.99 -27.03 14.34
C PRO A 577 3.11 -27.45 13.38
N VAL A 578 2.72 -27.78 12.16
CA VAL A 578 3.61 -28.10 11.03
C VAL A 578 3.55 -26.98 10.02
N ASP A 579 4.44 -27.04 9.04
CA ASP A 579 4.55 -26.07 7.97
C ASP A 579 4.53 -26.75 6.59
N ARG A 580 4.00 -26.04 5.59
CA ARG A 580 3.87 -26.51 4.21
C ARG A 580 4.08 -25.37 3.23
N ILE A 581 4.84 -25.64 2.16
CA ILE A 581 5.01 -24.69 1.05
C ILE A 581 4.07 -25.11 -0.08
N VAL A 582 3.23 -24.18 -0.52
CA VAL A 582 2.34 -24.35 -1.67
C VAL A 582 2.85 -23.50 -2.82
N ASP A 583 3.22 -24.16 -3.92
CA ASP A 583 3.59 -23.50 -5.19
C ASP A 583 2.32 -23.21 -6.02
N LEU A 584 2.23 -21.98 -6.53
CA LEU A 584 1.09 -21.49 -7.31
C LEU A 584 1.51 -21.13 -8.72
N TYR A 585 0.81 -21.73 -9.68
CA TYR A 585 1.11 -21.57 -11.10
C TYR A 585 0.19 -20.53 -11.75
N PRO A 586 0.67 -19.85 -12.82
CA PRO A 586 -0.16 -18.98 -13.65
C PRO A 586 -1.42 -19.70 -14.17
N PRO A 587 -2.52 -18.97 -14.43
CA PRO A 587 -2.67 -17.50 -14.43
C PRO A 587 -3.03 -16.92 -13.05
N TYR A 588 -2.89 -15.61 -12.82
CA TYR A 588 -3.34 -14.92 -11.59
C TYR A 588 -2.79 -15.51 -10.28
N VAL A 589 -1.47 -15.70 -10.24
CA VAL A 589 -0.76 -16.28 -9.08
C VAL A 589 -1.02 -15.45 -7.81
N LYS A 590 -1.01 -14.12 -7.92
CA LYS A 590 -1.20 -13.21 -6.77
C LYS A 590 -2.59 -13.36 -6.15
N GLU A 591 -3.63 -13.39 -6.97
CA GLU A 591 -5.01 -13.62 -6.52
C GLU A 591 -5.15 -15.03 -5.91
N GLY A 592 -4.48 -16.03 -6.48
CA GLY A 592 -4.38 -17.37 -5.90
C GLY A 592 -3.71 -17.37 -4.53
N ARG A 593 -2.56 -16.69 -4.38
CA ARG A 593 -1.84 -16.54 -3.10
C ARG A 593 -2.71 -15.90 -2.04
N ARG A 594 -3.52 -14.91 -2.45
CA ARG A 594 -4.43 -14.20 -1.58
C ARG A 594 -5.61 -15.06 -1.15
N LEU A 595 -6.24 -15.77 -2.09
CA LEU A 595 -7.31 -16.72 -1.79
C LEU A 595 -6.82 -17.75 -0.77
N LEU A 596 -5.65 -18.37 -1.03
CA LEU A 596 -5.03 -19.35 -0.13
C LEU A 596 -4.75 -18.77 1.25
N ALA A 597 -4.09 -17.60 1.31
CA ALA A 597 -3.75 -16.94 2.56
C ALA A 597 -4.98 -16.60 3.40
N ARG A 598 -6.06 -16.12 2.76
CA ARG A 598 -7.27 -15.74 3.46
C ARG A 598 -8.10 -16.95 3.90
N ILE A 599 -8.21 -17.99 3.08
CA ILE A 599 -8.80 -19.28 3.52
C ILE A 599 -8.00 -19.81 4.71
N GLY A 600 -6.68 -19.86 4.61
CA GLY A 600 -5.81 -20.30 5.70
C GLY A 600 -6.07 -19.53 6.99
N TYR A 601 -6.19 -18.20 6.91
CA TYR A 601 -6.52 -17.37 8.06
C TYR A 601 -7.84 -17.77 8.74
N GLU A 602 -8.93 -17.93 7.97
CA GLU A 602 -10.23 -18.34 8.51
C GLU A 602 -10.18 -19.77 9.09
N MET A 603 -9.34 -20.63 8.51
CA MET A 603 -9.05 -22.00 8.95
C MET A 603 -8.02 -22.10 10.07
N ARG A 604 -7.65 -20.98 10.73
CA ARG A 604 -6.68 -20.91 11.87
C ARG A 604 -5.22 -21.19 11.50
N CYS A 605 -4.88 -21.17 10.22
CA CYS A 605 -3.50 -21.19 9.73
C CYS A 605 -2.93 -19.78 9.62
N ARG A 606 -1.60 -19.68 9.60
CA ARG A 606 -0.87 -18.47 9.22
C ARG A 606 -0.15 -18.66 7.90
N SER A 607 -0.05 -17.59 7.12
CA SER A 607 0.62 -17.61 5.82
C SER A 607 1.74 -16.57 5.80
N VAL A 608 2.87 -16.97 5.22
CA VAL A 608 4.01 -16.11 4.95
C VAL A 608 4.30 -16.14 3.46
N TYR A 609 4.65 -14.97 2.93
CA TYR A 609 5.10 -14.78 1.57
C TYR A 609 6.63 -14.71 1.59
N PRO A 610 7.35 -15.79 1.22
CA PRO A 610 8.80 -15.76 1.25
C PRO A 610 9.31 -14.70 0.26
N GLY A 611 10.27 -13.87 0.68
CA GLY A 611 10.85 -12.82 -0.14
C GLY A 611 11.76 -13.37 -1.26
N GLY A 612 12.10 -12.51 -2.23
CA GLY A 612 13.01 -12.83 -3.33
C GLY A 612 12.31 -13.23 -4.64
N LYS A 613 12.99 -12.98 -5.77
CA LYS A 613 12.46 -13.22 -7.14
C LYS A 613 12.05 -14.68 -7.38
N ASP A 614 12.75 -15.64 -6.77
CA ASP A 614 12.48 -17.08 -6.93
C ASP A 614 11.28 -17.60 -6.14
N ASN A 615 10.80 -16.84 -5.15
CA ASN A 615 9.69 -17.25 -4.27
C ASN A 615 8.36 -16.55 -4.60
N ARG A 616 8.29 -15.90 -5.78
CA ARG A 616 7.11 -15.15 -6.26
C ARG A 616 5.87 -16.03 -6.45
N HIS A 617 6.04 -17.35 -6.52
CA HIS A 617 4.97 -18.34 -6.66
C HIS A 617 4.62 -19.09 -5.37
N ARG A 618 5.31 -18.83 -4.26
CA ARG A 618 5.23 -19.62 -3.03
C ARG A 618 4.41 -18.96 -1.95
N VAL A 619 3.61 -19.77 -1.25
CA VAL A 619 3.00 -19.42 0.04
C VAL A 619 3.47 -20.45 1.05
N HIS A 620 4.04 -19.98 2.15
CA HIS A 620 4.44 -20.82 3.27
C HIS A 620 3.33 -20.78 4.33
N LEU A 621 2.67 -21.91 4.56
CA LEU A 621 1.58 -22.05 5.52
C LEU A 621 2.07 -22.70 6.81
N PHE A 622 1.56 -22.22 7.94
CA PHE A 622 1.81 -22.72 9.28
C PHE A 622 0.47 -23.06 9.92
N GLY A 623 0.31 -24.26 10.46
CA GLY A 623 -0.96 -24.69 11.04
C GLY A 623 -0.89 -26.12 11.59
N PHE A 624 -2.02 -26.59 12.11
CA PHE A 624 -2.18 -28.00 12.44
C PHE A 624 -2.50 -28.79 11.17
N GLU A 625 -2.14 -30.08 11.15
CA GLU A 625 -2.23 -30.92 9.94
C GLU A 625 -3.65 -30.94 9.37
N THR A 626 -4.67 -31.06 10.24
CA THR A 626 -6.08 -31.04 9.84
C THR A 626 -6.51 -29.70 9.24
N ASP A 627 -6.06 -28.59 9.82
CA ASP A 627 -6.40 -27.24 9.36
C ASP A 627 -5.73 -26.92 8.03
N LEU A 628 -4.48 -27.38 7.83
CA LEU A 628 -3.74 -27.26 6.58
C LEU A 628 -4.38 -28.09 5.46
N GLN A 629 -4.74 -29.35 5.74
CA GLN A 629 -5.41 -30.20 4.76
C GLN A 629 -6.77 -29.62 4.34
N ALA A 630 -7.57 -29.14 5.29
CA ALA A 630 -8.84 -28.51 4.99
C ALA A 630 -8.66 -27.21 4.17
N THR A 631 -7.62 -26.43 4.48
CA THR A 631 -7.24 -25.23 3.71
C THR A 631 -6.90 -25.58 2.26
N GLU A 632 -6.10 -26.62 2.02
CA GLU A 632 -5.70 -27.06 0.68
C GLU A 632 -6.88 -27.54 -0.17
N VAL A 633 -7.76 -28.36 0.41
CA VAL A 633 -8.94 -28.88 -0.28
C VAL A 633 -9.88 -27.74 -0.67
N LEU A 634 -10.18 -26.84 0.28
CA LEU A 634 -11.06 -25.71 0.04
C LEU A 634 -10.45 -24.72 -0.96
N PHE A 635 -9.13 -24.49 -0.88
CA PHE A 635 -8.40 -23.68 -1.86
C PHE A 635 -8.49 -24.26 -3.26
N ALA A 636 -8.28 -25.57 -3.44
CA ALA A 636 -8.34 -26.20 -4.76
C ALA A 636 -9.72 -26.02 -5.42
N SER A 637 -10.80 -26.21 -4.67
CA SER A 637 -12.18 -26.00 -5.15
C SER A 637 -12.45 -24.54 -5.50
N LEU A 638 -12.21 -23.62 -4.55
CA LEU A 638 -12.50 -22.20 -4.75
C LEU A 638 -11.62 -21.56 -5.82
N ARG A 639 -10.39 -22.05 -6.00
CA ARG A 639 -9.50 -21.59 -7.07
C ARG A 639 -10.06 -21.90 -8.45
N LEU A 640 -10.61 -23.10 -8.66
CA LEU A 640 -11.26 -23.47 -9.91
C LEU A 640 -12.49 -22.59 -10.18
N GLN A 641 -13.38 -22.46 -9.18
CA GLN A 641 -14.58 -21.62 -9.27
C GLN A 641 -14.22 -20.16 -9.58
N MET A 642 -13.18 -19.63 -8.93
CA MET A 642 -12.72 -18.26 -9.13
C MET A 642 -12.20 -18.02 -10.56
N LEU A 643 -11.41 -18.95 -11.11
CA LEU A 643 -10.88 -18.81 -12.47
C LEU A 643 -12.01 -18.86 -13.51
N GLU A 644 -12.92 -19.84 -13.40
CA GLU A 644 -14.06 -19.97 -14.31
C GLU A 644 -15.06 -18.81 -14.19
N GLY A 645 -15.32 -18.36 -12.96
CA GLY A 645 -16.21 -17.24 -12.66
C GLY A 645 -15.68 -15.93 -13.22
N ALA A 646 -14.38 -15.67 -13.09
CA ALA A 646 -13.75 -14.48 -13.66
C ALA A 646 -13.87 -14.45 -15.19
N ASP A 647 -13.58 -15.55 -15.88
CA ASP A 647 -13.71 -15.62 -17.35
C ASP A 647 -15.17 -15.53 -17.82
N ARG A 648 -16.13 -15.99 -17.01
CA ARG A 648 -17.56 -15.81 -17.29
C ARG A 648 -17.97 -14.35 -17.13
N ALA A 649 -17.57 -13.72 -16.03
CA ALA A 649 -17.92 -12.34 -15.74
C ALA A 649 -17.29 -11.36 -16.74
N ASP A 650 -16.05 -11.59 -17.15
CA ASP A 650 -15.35 -10.85 -18.21
C ASP A 650 -16.17 -10.83 -19.51
N ARG A 651 -16.68 -12.01 -19.92
CA ARG A 651 -17.47 -12.14 -21.14
C ARG A 651 -18.85 -11.47 -21.08
N LEU A 652 -19.47 -11.41 -19.90
CA LEU A 652 -20.87 -10.99 -19.75
C LEU A 652 -21.04 -9.53 -19.31
N TYR A 653 -20.12 -9.02 -18.49
CA TYR A 653 -20.33 -7.78 -17.73
C TYR A 653 -19.21 -6.76 -17.88
N ARG A 654 -18.06 -7.11 -18.49
CA ARG A 654 -16.97 -6.16 -18.67
C ARG A 654 -17.38 -5.01 -19.60
N PRO A 655 -17.16 -3.75 -19.19
CA PRO A 655 -17.30 -2.59 -20.06
C PRO A 655 -16.38 -2.67 -21.31
N GLU A 656 -16.88 -2.25 -22.48
CA GLU A 656 -16.16 -2.37 -23.77
C GLU A 656 -14.74 -1.76 -23.77
N ARG A 657 -14.50 -0.72 -22.97
CA ARG A 657 -13.22 0.02 -22.91
C ARG A 657 -12.29 -0.41 -21.77
N GLU A 658 -12.69 -1.40 -20.99
CA GLU A 658 -11.91 -1.88 -19.84
C GLU A 658 -11.00 -3.05 -20.22
N ASP A 659 -9.78 -3.07 -19.70
CA ASP A 659 -8.86 -4.18 -19.86
C ASP A 659 -9.39 -5.48 -19.22
N ALA A 660 -9.27 -6.59 -19.93
CA ALA A 660 -9.82 -7.88 -19.48
C ALA A 660 -9.12 -8.41 -18.23
N ARG A 661 -7.80 -8.22 -18.12
CA ARG A 661 -7.02 -8.65 -16.94
C ARG A 661 -7.40 -7.80 -15.73
N ALA A 662 -7.52 -6.48 -15.88
CA ALA A 662 -7.94 -5.57 -14.81
C ALA A 662 -9.34 -5.90 -14.27
N TYR A 663 -10.33 -6.10 -15.17
CA TYR A 663 -11.69 -6.48 -14.80
C TYR A 663 -11.72 -7.80 -14.02
N LYS A 664 -11.04 -8.84 -14.55
CA LYS A 664 -10.99 -10.17 -13.93
C LYS A 664 -10.32 -10.14 -12.56
N ARG A 665 -9.20 -9.42 -12.40
CA ARG A 665 -8.54 -9.27 -11.10
C ARG A 665 -9.46 -8.62 -10.08
N SER A 666 -10.14 -7.54 -10.45
CA SER A 666 -11.11 -6.89 -9.56
C SER A 666 -12.26 -7.82 -9.16
N TRP A 667 -12.82 -8.55 -10.13
CA TRP A 667 -13.82 -9.58 -9.87
C TRP A 667 -13.31 -10.64 -8.90
N MET A 668 -12.09 -11.16 -9.09
CA MET A 668 -11.50 -12.17 -8.21
C MET A 668 -11.36 -11.65 -6.77
N LEU A 669 -11.03 -10.37 -6.58
CA LEU A 669 -10.92 -9.79 -5.24
C LEU A 669 -12.27 -9.66 -4.53
N GLY A 670 -13.32 -9.27 -5.25
CA GLY A 670 -14.68 -9.27 -4.73
C GLY A 670 -15.14 -10.68 -4.36
N PHE A 671 -14.88 -11.65 -5.25
CA PHE A 671 -15.16 -13.07 -5.00
C PHE A 671 -14.42 -13.57 -3.75
N ILE A 672 -13.10 -13.34 -3.65
CA ILE A 672 -12.28 -13.73 -2.50
C ILE A 672 -12.84 -13.14 -1.21
N ARG A 673 -13.19 -11.83 -1.20
CA ARG A 673 -13.75 -11.20 0.01
C ARG A 673 -15.02 -11.92 0.45
N GLU A 674 -15.98 -12.10 -0.45
CA GLU A 674 -17.28 -12.69 -0.12
C GLU A 674 -17.13 -14.14 0.35
N VAL A 675 -16.41 -14.99 -0.39
CA VAL A 675 -16.29 -16.41 0.00
C VAL A 675 -15.56 -16.58 1.32
N THR A 676 -14.58 -15.73 1.61
CA THR A 676 -13.83 -15.81 2.87
C THR A 676 -14.60 -15.25 4.07
N GLU A 677 -15.41 -14.21 3.87
CA GLU A 677 -16.37 -13.74 4.88
C GLU A 677 -17.38 -14.86 5.22
N ARG A 678 -17.89 -15.56 4.20
CA ARG A 678 -18.79 -16.71 4.39
C ARG A 678 -18.11 -17.89 5.09
N ILE A 679 -16.86 -18.21 4.76
CA ILE A 679 -16.07 -19.26 5.45
C ILE A 679 -15.87 -18.88 6.92
N GLY A 680 -15.49 -17.63 7.20
CA GLY A 680 -15.33 -17.14 8.57
C GLY A 680 -16.61 -17.26 9.39
N ALA A 681 -17.76 -16.88 8.80
CA ALA A 681 -19.07 -17.05 9.43
C ALA A 681 -19.43 -18.53 9.68
N ALA A 682 -19.13 -19.42 8.73
CA ALA A 682 -19.35 -20.86 8.89
C ALA A 682 -18.45 -21.45 9.99
N GLN A 683 -17.18 -21.06 10.04
CA GLN A 683 -16.24 -21.47 11.10
C GLN A 683 -16.66 -20.94 12.47
N GLN A 684 -17.17 -19.71 12.56
CA GLN A 684 -17.69 -19.17 13.81
C GLN A 684 -18.93 -19.94 14.28
N THR A 685 -19.88 -20.20 13.37
CA THR A 685 -21.07 -20.99 13.67
C THR A 685 -20.72 -22.40 14.17
N ALA A 686 -19.75 -23.06 13.52
CA ALA A 686 -19.28 -24.38 13.95
C ALA A 686 -18.61 -24.34 15.34
N ARG A 687 -17.89 -23.26 15.67
CA ARG A 687 -17.31 -23.06 17.01
C ARG A 687 -18.38 -22.81 18.06
N ASP A 688 -19.37 -21.99 17.75
CA ASP A 688 -20.46 -21.66 18.66
C ASP A 688 -21.31 -22.91 18.95
N ALA A 689 -21.64 -23.69 17.92
CA ALA A 689 -22.32 -24.98 18.08
C ALA A 689 -21.52 -25.96 18.96
N ALA A 690 -20.21 -26.08 18.74
CA ALA A 690 -19.35 -26.91 19.58
C ALA A 690 -19.25 -26.40 21.03
N GLN A 691 -19.35 -25.09 21.26
CA GLN A 691 -19.40 -24.52 22.61
C GLN A 691 -20.74 -24.76 23.29
N GLU A 692 -21.85 -24.68 22.56
CA GLU A 692 -23.20 -24.95 23.07
C GLU A 692 -23.40 -26.43 23.41
N GLU A 693 -22.91 -27.35 22.57
CA GLU A 693 -22.91 -28.79 22.87
C GLU A 693 -22.11 -29.11 24.14
N VAL A 694 -20.95 -28.47 24.34
CA VAL A 694 -20.15 -28.64 25.56
C VAL A 694 -20.83 -28.01 26.79
N ALA A 695 -21.51 -26.87 26.63
CA ALA A 695 -22.26 -26.25 27.72
C ALA A 695 -23.52 -27.04 28.12
N ALA A 696 -24.11 -27.79 27.18
CA ALA A 696 -25.26 -28.66 27.45
C ALA A 696 -24.88 -29.94 28.22
N ASP A 697 -23.61 -30.37 28.16
CA ASP A 697 -23.14 -31.64 28.74
C ASP A 697 -22.41 -31.50 30.11
N GLU A 698 -22.26 -30.30 30.69
CA GLU A 698 -21.55 -30.13 31.96
C GLU A 698 -22.43 -30.27 33.23
N ALA A 699 -22.33 -31.45 33.86
CA ALA A 699 -22.14 -31.54 35.30
C ALA A 699 -20.66 -31.23 35.63
N PRO A 700 -20.34 -30.52 36.74
CA PRO A 700 -19.05 -29.87 36.92
C PRO A 700 -17.96 -30.91 37.19
N THR A 701 -17.12 -31.19 36.19
CA THR A 701 -15.82 -31.85 36.40
C THR A 701 -14.79 -31.32 35.40
N GLY A 702 -14.30 -30.10 35.66
CA GLY A 702 -12.92 -29.66 35.41
C GLY A 702 -12.25 -29.97 34.06
N GLY A 703 -12.98 -29.94 32.94
CA GLY A 703 -12.40 -29.96 31.59
C GLY A 703 -12.01 -28.55 31.14
N ARG A 704 -10.85 -28.39 30.49
CA ARG A 704 -10.41 -27.11 29.90
C ARG A 704 -11.41 -26.72 28.78
N SER A 705 -12.08 -25.57 28.92
CA SER A 705 -13.03 -25.05 27.92
C SER A 705 -12.42 -25.01 26.51
N VAL A 706 -13.18 -25.40 25.48
CA VAL A 706 -12.78 -25.42 24.05
C VAL A 706 -12.19 -24.08 23.59
N ALA A 707 -12.68 -22.96 24.12
CA ALA A 707 -12.14 -21.63 23.85
C ALA A 707 -10.67 -21.48 24.28
N LEU A 708 -10.27 -22.13 25.39
CA LEU A 708 -8.88 -22.14 25.86
C LEU A 708 -7.99 -23.01 24.95
N VAL A 709 -8.50 -24.15 24.46
CA VAL A 709 -7.75 -25.04 23.53
C VAL A 709 -7.53 -24.37 22.18
N LEU A 710 -8.50 -23.60 21.67
CA LEU A 710 -8.36 -22.85 20.42
C LEU A 710 -7.42 -21.65 20.57
N ALA A 711 -7.48 -20.91 21.69
CA ALA A 711 -6.51 -19.86 22.00
C ALA A 711 -5.08 -20.41 22.16
N ASP A 712 -4.94 -21.63 22.66
CA ASP A 712 -3.66 -22.34 22.78
C ASP A 712 -3.08 -22.69 21.40
N ARG A 713 -3.89 -23.24 20.48
CA ARG A 713 -3.47 -23.59 19.12
C ARG A 713 -2.94 -22.40 18.31
N THR A 714 -3.64 -21.27 18.31
CA THR A 714 -3.16 -20.06 17.61
C THR A 714 -1.83 -19.57 18.18
N THR A 715 -1.63 -19.64 19.50
CA THR A 715 -0.39 -19.24 20.15
C THR A 715 0.80 -20.11 19.72
N PHE A 716 0.60 -21.43 19.57
CA PHE A 716 1.65 -22.33 19.07
C PHE A 716 2.04 -22.04 17.62
N VAL A 717 1.07 -21.74 16.76
CA VAL A 717 1.32 -21.37 15.35
C VAL A 717 2.12 -20.07 15.26
N GLU A 718 1.75 -19.05 16.04
CA GLU A 718 2.48 -17.76 16.08
C GLU A 718 3.91 -17.93 16.61
N ALA A 719 4.11 -18.76 17.63
CA ALA A 719 5.44 -19.03 18.18
C ALA A 719 6.35 -19.73 17.15
N ARG A 720 5.81 -20.70 16.39
CA ARG A 720 6.54 -21.37 15.30
C ARG A 720 6.88 -20.39 14.17
N LEU A 721 5.93 -19.53 13.79
CA LEU A 721 6.13 -18.51 12.76
C LEU A 721 7.21 -17.50 13.17
N ALA A 722 7.17 -17.00 14.40
CA ALA A 722 8.17 -16.04 14.90
C ALA A 722 9.57 -16.63 15.01
N ALA A 723 9.68 -17.95 15.28
CA ALA A 723 10.96 -18.65 15.30
C ALA A 723 11.59 -18.77 13.90
N GLU A 724 10.78 -18.96 12.86
CA GLU A 724 11.27 -19.11 11.48
C GLU A 724 11.44 -17.78 10.74
N TYR A 725 10.57 -16.81 11.00
CA TYR A 725 10.59 -15.48 10.40
C TYR A 725 10.66 -14.38 11.48
N PRO A 726 11.84 -14.14 12.10
CA PRO A 726 11.98 -13.13 13.16
C PRO A 726 11.80 -11.68 12.70
N LYS A 727 11.93 -11.43 11.39
CA LYS A 727 11.81 -10.11 10.76
C LYS A 727 10.75 -10.15 9.65
N LEU A 728 9.49 -10.23 10.05
CA LEU A 728 8.37 -10.21 9.13
C LEU A 728 7.84 -8.78 8.92
N ASN A 729 7.84 -8.32 7.68
CA ASN A 729 7.22 -7.05 7.32
C ASN A 729 5.71 -7.23 7.15
N LYS A 730 4.93 -6.16 7.38
CA LYS A 730 3.51 -6.15 7.05
C LYS A 730 3.33 -6.33 5.54
N ALA A 731 2.41 -7.21 5.14
CA ALA A 731 2.00 -7.31 3.75
C ALA A 731 1.37 -5.98 3.32
N ARG A 732 1.77 -5.47 2.15
CA ARG A 732 1.16 -4.25 1.60
C ARG A 732 -0.31 -4.51 1.24
N PRO A 733 -1.19 -3.51 1.37
CA PRO A 733 -2.53 -3.54 0.77
C PRO A 733 -2.42 -3.85 -0.73
N THR A 734 -3.45 -4.48 -1.30
CA THR A 734 -3.38 -4.95 -2.69
C THR A 734 -4.19 -4.08 -3.62
N LYS A 735 -3.46 -3.58 -4.62
CA LYS A 735 -3.92 -2.66 -5.65
C LYS A 735 -4.79 -3.33 -6.69
N PHE A 736 -6.02 -2.84 -6.87
CA PHE A 736 -6.86 -3.26 -7.99
C PHE A 736 -7.64 -2.10 -8.61
N LYS A 737 -7.93 -2.23 -9.91
CA LYS A 737 -8.42 -1.13 -10.75
C LYS A 737 -9.64 -1.46 -11.60
N GLY A 738 -10.02 -2.73 -11.67
CA GLY A 738 -11.14 -3.14 -12.51
C GLY A 738 -12.50 -2.87 -11.87
N THR A 739 -13.56 -2.79 -12.65
CA THR A 739 -14.93 -2.56 -12.16
C THR A 739 -15.66 -3.86 -11.77
N GLY A 740 -14.98 -5.00 -11.85
CA GLY A 740 -15.59 -6.32 -11.62
C GLY A 740 -15.90 -6.66 -10.16
N TYR A 741 -15.50 -5.84 -9.19
CA TYR A 741 -15.52 -6.21 -7.77
C TYR A 741 -16.89 -6.60 -7.26
N TRP A 742 -17.91 -5.74 -7.37
CA TRP A 742 -19.24 -6.08 -6.84
C TRP A 742 -19.89 -7.22 -7.61
N ARG A 743 -19.53 -7.42 -8.88
CA ARG A 743 -19.93 -8.62 -9.62
C ARG A 743 -19.29 -9.87 -9.02
N GLY A 744 -18.01 -9.79 -8.63
CA GLY A 744 -17.30 -10.83 -7.90
C GLY A 744 -17.92 -11.13 -6.54
N VAL A 745 -18.30 -10.10 -5.78
CA VAL A 745 -19.05 -10.25 -4.52
C VAL A 745 -20.40 -10.95 -4.76
N ALA A 746 -21.14 -10.51 -5.78
CA ALA A 746 -22.43 -11.12 -6.12
C ALA A 746 -22.28 -12.61 -6.49
N ASP A 747 -21.34 -12.94 -7.38
CA ASP A 747 -21.09 -14.33 -7.78
C ASP A 747 -20.48 -15.15 -6.63
N GLY A 748 -19.74 -14.52 -5.72
CA GLY A 748 -19.17 -15.14 -4.52
C GLY A 748 -20.22 -15.58 -3.49
N ARG A 749 -21.44 -15.03 -3.52
CA ARG A 749 -22.56 -15.49 -2.69
C ARG A 749 -23.06 -16.87 -3.10
N ASP A 750 -22.97 -17.17 -4.39
CA ASP A 750 -23.41 -18.43 -4.99
C ASP A 750 -22.29 -19.48 -5.01
N ALA A 751 -21.08 -19.12 -4.60
CA ALA A 751 -19.94 -20.03 -4.57
C ALA A 751 -20.15 -21.19 -3.58
N ASP A 752 -19.67 -22.37 -3.95
CA ASP A 752 -19.67 -23.53 -3.07
C ASP A 752 -18.45 -23.48 -2.14
N ILE A 753 -18.70 -23.21 -0.86
CA ILE A 753 -17.69 -23.16 0.21
C ILE A 753 -17.62 -24.47 1.02
N GLY A 754 -18.27 -25.54 0.54
CA GLY A 754 -18.22 -26.88 1.14
C GLY A 754 -19.37 -27.19 2.08
N SER A 755 -20.63 -26.99 1.65
CA SER A 755 -21.80 -27.39 2.46
C SER A 755 -21.75 -28.88 2.88
N PRO A 756 -22.22 -29.23 4.10
CA PRO A 756 -22.38 -30.62 4.52
C PRO A 756 -23.57 -31.20 3.77
N ALA A 757 -23.34 -31.68 2.55
CA ALA A 757 -24.34 -32.32 1.73
C ALA A 757 -24.64 -33.74 2.26
N PHE A 758 -25.28 -33.85 3.42
CA PHE A 758 -26.13 -34.98 3.87
C PHE A 758 -26.93 -34.57 5.12
N GLY A 759 -27.94 -33.73 4.93
CA GLY A 759 -29.04 -33.53 5.88
C GLY A 759 -30.33 -33.59 5.08
N GLU A 760 -31.12 -34.64 5.30
CA GLU A 760 -32.39 -34.92 4.64
C GLU A 760 -33.34 -33.72 4.76
N ASP A 761 -33.56 -32.95 3.68
CA ASP A 761 -34.76 -32.11 3.55
C ASP A 761 -35.07 -31.59 2.12
N ASP A 762 -34.44 -32.15 1.07
CA ASP A 762 -34.69 -31.72 -0.32
C ASP A 762 -35.33 -32.81 -1.22
N GLN A 763 -36.11 -33.71 -0.62
CA GLN A 763 -36.99 -34.63 -1.36
C GLN A 763 -38.47 -34.20 -1.41
N ALA A 764 -38.85 -33.06 -0.82
CA ALA A 764 -40.25 -32.63 -0.78
C ALA A 764 -40.67 -31.66 -1.90
N ALA A 765 -39.75 -31.09 -2.69
CA ALA A 765 -40.09 -30.01 -3.63
C ALA A 765 -40.06 -30.35 -5.13
N GLN A 766 -39.81 -31.61 -5.53
CA GLN A 766 -39.77 -32.03 -6.95
C GLN A 766 -40.90 -32.95 -7.41
N LEU A 767 -42.02 -33.00 -6.67
CA LEU A 767 -43.23 -33.70 -7.14
C LEU A 767 -44.46 -32.80 -7.03
N THR A 768 -44.52 -31.77 -7.87
CA THR A 768 -45.83 -31.27 -8.37
C THR A 768 -45.68 -30.67 -9.77
N TYR A 769 -45.84 -31.56 -10.75
CA TYR A 769 -46.12 -31.40 -12.20
C TYR A 769 -45.14 -30.64 -13.11
#